data_AF-A0A518AN13-F1
#
_entry.id   AF-A0A518AN13-F1
#
_cell.length_a   1.000
_cell.length_b   1.000
_cell.length_c   1.000
_cell.angle_alpha   90.00
_cell.angle_beta   90.00
_cell.angle_gamma   90.00
#
_symmetry.space_group_name_H-M   'P 1'
#
loop_
_entity.id
_entity.type
_entity.pdbx_description
1 polymer ?
#
loop_
_entity_poly.entity_id
_entity_poly.type
_entity_poly.pdbx_seq_one_letter_code
_entity_poly.pdbx_strand_id
1 'polypeptide(L)'
;MSEKQTSKISRRTLLTGAAVAAGAAGLGATGYFVGGPNRVSRSLAKKVIVIGIDGMDPRLSAAMMSAGLMPNLSKMTGGGGFSSLGTSIPPQSPVAWSNFINGAGPGSHGIFDFIHRHPHDQCAPFYSGAETLPPEGAIDWGDYEVQLDFWPFNHQPSETVLRRKGVPFWDYLDAKKIDSVFYDLPSNYPPSPSQYGHHRCISGMGTPDMLGSYGTYQYFSEDTPAEGVEEGGGMRSKLSFDGDSAKAKIVGPPDALLKDVKPIEIPFDIHRDRKSDAVLIEVQGQRLMLKPGQWSRWVKLDFALSMPKPMPSQSASGICRFLVQELAPNFRLYVTPINIDPSSPSAQVSEPESFITDVSDELGLFYTTGFQEDHKARSNGVFNDDEFRRQATNVLEERLALFEYAVENYDDGLLYFYFSSSDLQSHMFWWDESDGNVQHPLFNSAEAATRFQYVKDLYRQLDSIIGDINDRYGGKATIIVMSDHGFANFGRQFNLNSWLRDYGYLNPRECTNVLVDGDWSRTKAYGLGINGLYLNLKGREAEGIVEPGEEQEKLLRQISARLKSVRDFNGKRVIREVYRSSEVYSGDAMELAPDLIIGYSRGYRASWETCLGELTEDTLLDNTSAWAADHCADALEVPGVLFTNKKIDKSDPSLVDIAPSILQEFGQPTPSTMTGSSIYKPA
;
A
#
# COMPACT_ATOMS: atom_id res chain seq x y z
N MET A 1 25.17 -19.20 -34.48
CA MET A 1 24.18 -19.57 -33.46
C MET A 1 24.75 -19.12 -32.12
N SER A 2 24.45 -17.89 -31.71
CA SER A 2 24.90 -17.35 -30.43
C SER A 2 23.89 -17.73 -29.36
N GLU A 3 24.37 -18.29 -28.27
CA GLU A 3 23.61 -18.48 -27.02
C GLU A 3 23.05 -17.13 -26.59
N LYS A 4 21.71 -16.99 -26.63
CA LYS A 4 21.03 -15.91 -25.95
C LYS A 4 21.16 -16.18 -24.46
N GLN A 5 22.04 -15.42 -23.82
CA GLN A 5 22.06 -15.21 -22.38
C GLN A 5 20.65 -14.75 -21.97
N THR A 6 19.90 -15.63 -21.30
CA THR A 6 18.63 -15.31 -20.66
C THR A 6 18.94 -14.37 -19.50
N SER A 7 18.92 -13.06 -19.74
CA SER A 7 18.94 -12.09 -18.66
C SER A 7 17.67 -12.31 -17.84
N LYS A 8 17.81 -12.74 -16.59
CA LYS A 8 16.72 -12.71 -15.61
C LYS A 8 16.25 -11.25 -15.53
N ILE A 9 15.09 -10.95 -16.10
CA ILE A 9 14.40 -9.68 -15.86
C ILE A 9 14.14 -9.64 -14.35
N SER A 10 14.65 -8.62 -13.65
CA SER A 10 14.47 -8.56 -12.20
C SER A 10 13.00 -8.25 -11.89
N ARG A 11 12.49 -8.71 -10.75
CA ARG A 11 11.14 -8.36 -10.28
C ARG A 11 10.93 -6.83 -10.22
N ARG A 12 12.01 -6.07 -10.03
CA ARG A 12 12.01 -4.59 -10.07
C ARG A 12 11.80 -4.05 -11.49
N THR A 13 12.35 -4.69 -12.52
CA THR A 13 12.11 -4.33 -13.93
C THR A 13 10.70 -4.69 -14.40
N LEU A 14 10.11 -5.77 -13.86
CA LEU A 14 8.71 -6.17 -14.13
C LEU A 14 7.67 -5.26 -13.43
N LEU A 15 8.08 -4.53 -12.39
CA LEU A 15 7.22 -3.70 -11.56
C LEU A 15 7.88 -2.36 -11.22
N THR A 16 8.52 -1.71 -12.18
CA THR A 16 8.84 -0.29 -12.01
C THR A 16 7.50 0.42 -11.83
N GLY A 17 7.20 0.80 -10.59
CA GLY A 17 5.98 1.49 -10.24
C GLY A 17 6.01 2.91 -10.71
N ALA A 18 5.13 3.73 -10.14
CA ALA A 18 5.16 5.15 -10.34
C ALA A 18 6.56 5.67 -9.97
N ALA A 19 7.44 5.79 -10.96
CA ALA A 19 8.78 6.28 -10.74
C ALA A 19 8.60 7.73 -10.31
N VAL A 20 9.02 8.04 -9.08
CA VAL A 20 9.40 9.40 -8.73
C VAL A 20 10.69 9.67 -9.50
N ALA A 21 10.54 9.84 -10.81
CA ALA A 21 11.56 10.39 -11.66
C ALA A 21 11.80 11.79 -11.11
N ALA A 22 13.00 12.02 -10.57
CA ALA A 22 13.45 13.36 -10.29
C ALA A 22 13.71 14.02 -11.66
N GLY A 23 12.65 14.50 -12.29
CA GLY A 23 12.71 15.31 -13.49
C GLY A 23 12.69 16.77 -13.08
N ALA A 24 13.43 17.62 -13.79
CA ALA A 24 13.18 19.05 -13.71
C ALA A 24 11.71 19.29 -14.09
N ALA A 25 10.91 19.84 -13.17
CA ALA A 25 9.67 20.49 -13.56
C ALA A 25 10.01 21.44 -14.72
N GLY A 26 9.20 21.42 -15.78
CA GLY A 26 9.46 22.17 -17.01
C GLY A 26 9.96 23.58 -16.71
N LEU A 27 10.98 24.02 -17.45
CA LEU A 27 11.56 25.36 -17.32
C LEU A 27 10.62 26.40 -17.95
N GLY A 28 9.39 26.47 -17.45
CA GLY A 28 8.31 27.34 -17.84
C GLY A 28 7.74 28.07 -16.62
N ALA A 29 7.29 29.30 -16.83
CA ALA A 29 6.94 30.29 -15.81
C ALA A 29 6.28 29.71 -14.53
N THR A 30 6.98 29.83 -13.41
CA THR A 30 6.43 29.67 -12.07
C THR A 30 5.20 30.55 -11.91
N GLY A 31 4.03 29.92 -11.85
CA GLY A 31 2.83 30.55 -11.35
C GLY A 31 3.06 30.91 -9.89
N TYR A 32 3.32 32.19 -9.61
CA TYR A 32 3.28 32.71 -8.25
C TYR A 32 1.86 32.54 -7.70
N PHE A 33 1.62 31.47 -6.95
CA PHE A 33 0.47 31.42 -6.06
C PHE A 33 0.80 32.27 -4.83
N VAL A 34 0.17 33.44 -4.78
CA VAL A 34 0.21 34.33 -3.63
C VAL A 34 -0.51 33.64 -2.47
N GLY A 35 0.24 33.40 -1.40
CA GLY A 35 -0.31 32.90 -0.14
C GLY A 35 -1.31 33.87 0.49
N GLY A 36 -2.29 33.28 1.18
CA GLY A 36 -3.22 33.92 2.11
C GLY A 36 -4.45 34.56 1.45
N PRO A 37 -5.66 34.19 1.90
CA PRO A 37 -6.09 34.85 3.13
C PRO A 37 -6.69 33.92 4.19
N ASN A 38 -6.47 34.33 5.44
CA ASN A 38 -7.25 34.07 6.65
C ASN A 38 -8.46 33.12 6.50
N ARG A 39 -8.39 32.02 7.27
CA ARG A 39 -9.53 31.16 7.65
C ARG A 39 -10.72 32.01 8.07
N VAL A 40 -11.80 31.91 7.31
CA VAL A 40 -13.16 32.18 7.79
C VAL A 40 -13.99 30.97 7.42
N SER A 41 -13.93 29.91 8.24
CA SER A 41 -14.93 28.84 8.19
C SER A 41 -16.28 29.48 8.44
N ARG A 42 -17.20 29.34 7.48
CA ARG A 42 -18.62 29.49 7.78
C ARG A 42 -19.02 28.18 8.43
N SER A 43 -18.97 28.17 9.76
CA SER A 43 -19.40 27.04 10.60
C SER A 43 -20.66 26.39 10.04
N LEU A 44 -20.54 25.17 9.53
CA LEU A 44 -21.67 24.31 9.16
C LEU A 44 -22.33 23.70 10.40
N ALA A 45 -21.76 23.94 11.59
CA ALA A 45 -22.05 23.35 12.90
C ALA A 45 -21.95 21.81 12.98
N LYS A 46 -21.99 21.10 11.86
CA LYS A 46 -21.96 19.65 11.79
C LYS A 46 -20.54 19.11 11.73
N LYS A 47 -20.22 18.20 12.64
CA LYS A 47 -18.92 17.52 12.76
C LYS A 47 -19.09 16.03 12.48
N VAL A 48 -18.28 15.49 11.57
CA VAL A 48 -18.17 14.05 11.30
C VAL A 48 -16.71 13.66 11.38
N ILE A 49 -16.41 12.65 12.19
CA ILE A 49 -15.06 12.10 12.36
C ILE A 49 -15.09 10.63 11.93
N VAL A 50 -14.20 10.26 11.02
CA VAL A 50 -14.01 8.90 10.54
C VAL A 50 -12.60 8.45 10.88
N ILE A 51 -12.48 7.36 11.64
CA ILE A 51 -11.20 6.72 11.95
C ILE A 51 -11.15 5.39 11.18
N GLY A 52 -10.31 5.36 10.15
CA GLY A 52 -9.99 4.13 9.42
C GLY A 52 -8.87 3.38 10.13
N ILE A 53 -9.12 2.14 10.52
CA ILE A 53 -8.13 1.25 11.13
C ILE A 53 -7.95 0.06 10.21
N ASP A 54 -6.84 0.02 9.48
CA ASP A 54 -6.59 -1.03 8.49
C ASP A 54 -6.50 -2.41 9.14
N GLY A 55 -7.23 -3.40 8.63
CA GLY A 55 -7.13 -4.77 9.13
C GLY A 55 -7.68 -5.02 10.54
N MET A 56 -8.54 -4.15 11.09
CA MET A 56 -9.16 -4.42 12.40
C MET A 56 -10.21 -5.53 12.32
N ASP A 57 -9.98 -6.65 12.99
CA ASP A 57 -10.87 -7.82 12.91
C ASP A 57 -12.08 -7.70 13.87
N PRO A 58 -13.31 -7.93 13.38
CA PRO A 58 -14.52 -7.81 14.19
C PRO A 58 -14.64 -8.88 15.28
N ARG A 59 -14.09 -10.09 15.07
CA ARG A 59 -14.20 -11.20 16.04
C ARG A 59 -13.21 -11.00 17.18
N LEU A 60 -11.96 -10.59 16.88
CA LEU A 60 -10.99 -10.22 17.90
C LEU A 60 -11.50 -9.03 18.71
N SER A 61 -12.04 -8.00 18.05
CA SER A 61 -12.59 -6.83 18.73
C SER A 61 -13.74 -7.20 19.68
N ALA A 62 -14.69 -8.03 19.22
CA ALA A 62 -15.78 -8.52 20.06
C ALA A 62 -15.27 -9.33 21.26
N ALA A 63 -14.30 -10.22 21.05
CA ALA A 63 -13.70 -11.03 22.11
C ALA A 63 -12.98 -10.15 23.15
N MET A 64 -12.22 -9.14 22.71
CA MET A 64 -11.51 -8.22 23.58
C MET A 64 -12.45 -7.28 24.36
N MET A 65 -13.53 -6.79 23.73
CA MET A 65 -14.58 -6.03 24.43
C MET A 65 -15.25 -6.89 25.51
N SER A 66 -15.63 -8.13 25.18
CA SER A 66 -16.22 -9.08 26.13
C SER A 66 -15.29 -9.39 27.32
N ALA A 67 -13.98 -9.44 27.07
CA ALA A 67 -12.95 -9.62 28.09
C ALA A 67 -12.62 -8.34 28.89
N GLY A 68 -13.26 -7.20 28.59
CA GLY A 68 -13.01 -5.91 29.25
C GLY A 68 -11.67 -5.25 28.86
N LEU A 69 -11.05 -5.69 27.77
CA LEU A 69 -9.76 -5.17 27.29
C LEU A 69 -9.92 -3.94 26.37
N MET A 70 -11.12 -3.70 25.83
CA MET A 70 -11.44 -2.54 24.98
C MET A 70 -12.64 -1.76 25.57
N PRO A 71 -12.45 -1.11 26.72
CA PRO A 71 -13.54 -0.46 27.44
C PRO A 71 -14.12 0.75 26.69
N ASN A 72 -13.35 1.45 25.86
CA ASN A 72 -13.82 2.66 25.19
C ASN A 72 -14.75 2.33 24.02
N LEU A 73 -14.40 1.34 23.19
CA LEU A 73 -15.32 0.82 22.18
C LEU A 73 -16.54 0.17 22.81
N SER A 74 -16.39 -0.54 23.94
CA SER A 74 -17.53 -1.08 24.69
C SER A 74 -18.48 0.03 25.15
N LYS A 75 -17.95 1.16 25.65
CA LYS A 75 -18.73 2.35 26.05
C LYS A 75 -19.40 2.99 24.83
N MET A 76 -18.69 3.18 23.73
CA MET A 76 -19.21 3.81 22.51
C MET A 76 -20.37 3.00 21.92
N THR A 77 -20.20 1.67 21.85
CA THR A 77 -21.19 0.77 21.27
C THR A 77 -22.42 0.57 22.15
N GLY A 78 -22.28 0.68 23.48
CA GLY A 78 -23.42 0.67 24.41
C GLY A 78 -24.43 1.81 24.16
N GLY A 79 -23.97 2.95 23.64
CA GLY A 79 -24.82 4.07 23.22
C GLY A 79 -25.11 4.15 21.71
N GLY A 80 -24.23 3.57 20.89
CA GLY A 80 -24.27 3.62 19.44
C GLY A 80 -24.49 2.25 18.78
N GLY A 81 -23.54 1.83 17.94
CA GLY A 81 -23.64 0.60 17.16
C GLY A 81 -22.30 -0.09 16.93
N PHE A 82 -22.36 -1.42 16.82
CA PHE A 82 -21.28 -2.33 16.46
C PHE A 82 -21.80 -3.34 15.44
N SER A 83 -21.06 -3.56 14.36
CA SER A 83 -21.37 -4.59 13.37
C SER A 83 -20.08 -5.08 12.70
N SER A 84 -20.10 -6.31 12.18
CA SER A 84 -19.21 -6.65 11.06
C SER A 84 -19.57 -5.77 9.86
N LEU A 85 -18.56 -5.41 9.07
CA LEU A 85 -18.70 -4.58 7.88
C LEU A 85 -18.32 -5.42 6.65
N GLY A 86 -19.24 -5.55 5.69
CA GLY A 86 -18.97 -6.24 4.43
C GLY A 86 -17.83 -5.58 3.67
N THR A 87 -16.75 -6.33 3.45
CA THR A 87 -15.55 -5.89 2.73
C THR A 87 -15.68 -6.02 1.21
N SER A 88 -14.66 -5.65 0.44
CA SER A 88 -14.61 -5.81 -1.00
C SER A 88 -14.41 -7.27 -1.42
N ILE A 89 -14.73 -7.56 -2.68
CA ILE A 89 -14.33 -8.79 -3.35
C ILE A 89 -13.32 -8.37 -4.42
N PRO A 90 -12.05 -8.82 -4.40
CA PRO A 90 -11.40 -9.47 -3.25
C PRO A 90 -11.20 -8.48 -2.07
N PRO A 91 -11.03 -8.97 -0.83
CA PRO A 91 -10.82 -8.17 0.38
C PRO A 91 -9.37 -7.64 0.49
N GLN A 92 -8.90 -6.94 -0.54
CA GLN A 92 -7.58 -6.31 -0.56
C GLN A 92 -7.72 -4.83 -0.21
N SER A 93 -6.82 -4.28 0.62
CA SER A 93 -6.87 -2.89 1.07
C SER A 93 -7.08 -1.86 -0.07
N PRO A 94 -6.35 -1.89 -1.22
CA PRO A 94 -6.59 -0.92 -2.27
C PRO A 94 -7.98 -1.01 -2.91
N VAL A 95 -8.57 -2.21 -2.93
CA VAL A 95 -9.93 -2.45 -3.43
C VAL A 95 -10.96 -1.99 -2.39
N ALA A 96 -10.75 -2.37 -1.13
CA ALA A 96 -11.66 -2.10 -0.03
C ALA A 96 -11.75 -0.60 0.29
N TRP A 97 -10.62 0.10 0.39
CA TRP A 97 -10.63 1.55 0.56
C TRP A 97 -11.24 2.27 -0.64
N SER A 98 -11.02 1.79 -1.87
CA SER A 98 -11.70 2.34 -3.05
C SER A 98 -13.22 2.14 -3.03
N ASN A 99 -13.72 1.01 -2.49
CA ASN A 99 -15.15 0.80 -2.26
C ASN A 99 -15.75 1.85 -1.32
N PHE A 100 -15.05 2.14 -0.22
CA PHE A 100 -15.43 3.19 0.73
C PHE A 100 -15.44 4.57 0.05
N ILE A 101 -14.34 4.92 -0.63
CA ILE A 101 -14.14 6.23 -1.26
C ILE A 101 -15.22 6.54 -2.29
N ASN A 102 -15.57 5.58 -3.14
CA ASN A 102 -16.54 5.78 -4.22
C ASN A 102 -17.98 5.51 -3.77
N GLY A 103 -18.21 4.84 -2.64
CA GLY A 103 -19.54 4.33 -2.26
C GLY A 103 -20.09 3.31 -3.26
N ALA A 104 -19.21 2.66 -4.02
CA ALA A 104 -19.54 1.71 -5.08
C ALA A 104 -18.40 0.69 -5.26
N GLY A 105 -18.71 -0.48 -5.84
CA GLY A 105 -17.75 -1.58 -5.98
C GLY A 105 -16.71 -1.43 -7.11
N PRO A 106 -15.85 -2.45 -7.31
CA PRO A 106 -14.71 -2.40 -8.25
C PRO A 106 -15.04 -2.05 -9.69
N GLY A 107 -16.21 -2.45 -10.20
CA GLY A 107 -16.64 -2.05 -11.54
C GLY A 107 -16.80 -0.54 -11.74
N SER A 108 -16.97 0.24 -10.65
CA SER A 108 -17.08 1.71 -10.69
C SER A 108 -15.70 2.39 -10.66
N HIS A 109 -14.83 1.98 -9.73
CA HIS A 109 -13.55 2.66 -9.51
C HIS A 109 -12.36 2.02 -10.23
N GLY A 110 -12.54 0.83 -10.79
CA GLY A 110 -11.55 0.15 -11.62
C GLY A 110 -10.38 -0.48 -10.87
N ILE A 111 -10.36 -0.48 -9.53
CA ILE A 111 -9.30 -1.12 -8.73
C ILE A 111 -9.77 -2.54 -8.40
N PHE A 112 -9.06 -3.56 -8.89
CA PHE A 112 -9.44 -4.97 -8.75
C PHE A 112 -8.43 -5.82 -7.99
N ASP A 113 -7.18 -5.35 -7.89
CA ASP A 113 -6.06 -5.96 -7.19
C ASP A 113 -5.01 -4.86 -6.93
N PHE A 114 -3.83 -5.16 -6.37
CA PHE A 114 -2.67 -4.24 -6.31
C PHE A 114 -2.07 -3.97 -7.70
N ILE A 115 -2.25 -4.92 -8.63
CA ILE A 115 -1.79 -4.80 -10.02
C ILE A 115 -2.92 -5.05 -11.01
N HIS A 116 -2.83 -4.42 -12.16
CA HIS A 116 -3.60 -4.76 -13.34
C HIS A 116 -2.69 -5.39 -14.38
N ARG A 117 -3.28 -5.78 -15.51
CA ARG A 117 -2.59 -6.28 -16.69
C ARG A 117 -2.89 -5.36 -17.88
N HIS A 118 -1.96 -5.19 -18.79
CA HIS A 118 -2.21 -4.59 -20.09
C HIS A 118 -2.72 -5.67 -21.06
N PRO A 119 -3.99 -5.66 -21.49
CA PRO A 119 -4.50 -6.70 -22.39
C PRO A 119 -3.85 -6.67 -23.78
N HIS A 120 -3.46 -5.48 -24.23
CA HIS A 120 -2.80 -5.26 -25.52
C HIS A 120 -1.28 -5.50 -25.52
N ASP A 121 -0.68 -5.64 -24.33
CA ASP A 121 0.72 -6.05 -24.16
C ASP A 121 0.77 -7.40 -23.43
N GLN A 122 -0.08 -8.32 -23.90
CA GLN A 122 -0.17 -9.72 -23.49
C GLN A 122 0.06 -9.95 -21.99
N CYS A 123 -0.76 -9.27 -21.19
CA CYS A 123 -0.83 -9.33 -19.73
C CYS A 123 0.34 -8.74 -18.92
N ALA A 124 1.17 -7.89 -19.53
CA ALA A 124 2.20 -7.12 -18.82
C ALA A 124 1.60 -6.40 -17.58
N PRO A 125 2.16 -6.61 -16.38
CA PRO A 125 1.58 -6.06 -15.15
C PRO A 125 1.89 -4.57 -14.99
N PHE A 126 0.96 -3.83 -14.39
CA PHE A 126 1.19 -2.45 -13.93
C PHE A 126 0.45 -2.22 -12.60
N TYR A 127 0.84 -1.20 -11.84
CA TYR A 127 0.17 -0.91 -10.55
C TYR A 127 -1.23 -0.34 -10.79
N SER A 128 -2.21 -0.89 -10.08
CA SER A 128 -3.61 -0.51 -10.25
C SER A 128 -3.93 0.86 -9.67
N GLY A 129 -3.17 1.32 -8.67
CA GLY A 129 -3.43 2.55 -7.93
C GLY A 129 -2.93 3.81 -8.63
N ALA A 130 -1.69 3.79 -9.10
CA ALA A 130 -1.03 4.92 -9.74
C ALA A 130 -0.09 4.44 -10.83
N GLU A 131 0.07 5.23 -11.89
CA GLU A 131 0.97 4.92 -12.99
C GLU A 131 1.74 6.18 -13.41
N THR A 132 3.05 6.06 -13.59
CA THR A 132 3.87 7.14 -14.16
C THR A 132 3.89 7.00 -15.67
N LEU A 133 3.26 7.95 -16.35
CA LEU A 133 3.27 8.06 -17.79
C LEU A 133 4.64 8.58 -18.24
N PRO A 134 5.21 8.00 -19.31
CA PRO A 134 6.44 8.52 -19.88
C PRO A 134 6.21 9.92 -20.45
N PRO A 135 7.26 10.75 -20.51
CA PRO A 135 7.17 12.07 -21.11
C PRO A 135 6.88 12.02 -22.61
N GLU A 136 6.20 13.04 -23.14
CA GLU A 136 5.99 13.23 -24.58
C GLU A 136 6.81 14.42 -25.10
N GLY A 137 7.79 14.11 -25.94
CA GLY A 137 8.69 15.12 -26.52
C GLY A 137 9.87 15.46 -25.60
N ALA A 138 11.04 15.57 -26.20
CA ALA A 138 12.27 15.98 -25.52
C ALA A 138 13.23 16.60 -26.54
N ILE A 139 14.10 17.49 -26.07
CA ILE A 139 15.25 17.96 -26.82
C ILE A 139 16.43 17.07 -26.45
N ASP A 140 17.01 16.45 -27.46
CA ASP A 140 18.31 15.82 -27.35
C ASP A 140 19.38 16.88 -27.08
N TRP A 141 20.01 16.82 -25.91
CA TRP A 141 21.14 17.66 -25.54
C TRP A 141 22.30 16.82 -25.01
N GLY A 142 23.04 16.16 -25.90
CA GLY A 142 24.22 15.39 -25.51
C GLY A 142 23.83 14.13 -24.74
N ASP A 143 24.17 14.05 -23.45
CA ASP A 143 23.80 12.94 -22.58
C ASP A 143 22.40 13.09 -21.95
N TYR A 144 21.74 14.22 -22.22
CA TYR A 144 20.47 14.62 -21.59
C TYR A 144 19.30 14.55 -22.57
N GLU A 145 18.11 14.28 -22.02
CA GLU A 145 16.82 14.54 -22.66
C GLU A 145 16.09 15.63 -21.88
N VAL A 146 15.95 16.80 -22.50
CA VAL A 146 15.39 17.99 -21.83
C VAL A 146 13.96 18.23 -22.30
N GLN A 147 13.03 18.20 -21.36
CA GLN A 147 11.63 18.57 -21.61
C GLN A 147 11.45 20.09 -21.44
N LEU A 148 10.89 20.73 -22.47
CA LEU A 148 10.55 22.14 -22.46
C LEU A 148 9.05 22.25 -22.74
N ASP A 149 8.28 22.64 -21.72
CA ASP A 149 6.82 22.71 -21.74
C ASP A 149 6.28 24.04 -22.30
N PHE A 150 7.15 24.99 -22.63
CA PHE A 150 6.78 26.29 -23.20
C PHE A 150 6.82 26.32 -24.73
N TRP A 151 6.10 27.29 -25.31
CA TRP A 151 6.09 27.52 -26.75
C TRP A 151 7.49 27.86 -27.30
N PRO A 152 7.97 27.22 -28.38
CA PRO A 152 7.24 26.39 -29.34
C PRO A 152 7.33 24.87 -29.12
N PHE A 153 7.93 24.40 -28.02
CA PHE A 153 8.22 22.98 -27.78
C PHE A 153 7.00 22.21 -27.28
N ASN A 154 6.30 22.74 -26.26
CA ASN A 154 5.09 22.15 -25.67
C ASN A 154 5.26 20.66 -25.25
N HIS A 155 6.46 20.25 -24.82
CA HIS A 155 6.70 18.88 -24.33
C HIS A 155 5.86 18.61 -23.09
N GLN A 156 5.37 17.38 -22.94
CA GLN A 156 4.69 16.93 -21.73
C GLN A 156 5.70 16.21 -20.85
N PRO A 157 5.96 16.69 -19.62
CA PRO A 157 6.83 15.98 -18.71
C PRO A 157 6.22 14.65 -18.26
N SER A 158 7.04 13.81 -17.65
CA SER A 158 6.53 12.59 -17.01
C SER A 158 5.52 12.97 -15.93
N GLU A 159 4.36 12.33 -15.95
CA GLU A 159 3.26 12.61 -15.01
C GLU A 159 2.86 11.31 -14.32
N THR A 160 2.69 11.35 -13.00
CA THR A 160 2.07 10.23 -12.28
C THR A 160 0.58 10.48 -12.19
N VAL A 161 -0.23 9.54 -12.68
CA VAL A 161 -1.68 9.64 -12.72
C VAL A 161 -2.33 8.68 -11.74
N LEU A 162 -3.37 9.16 -11.04
CA LEU A 162 -4.23 8.33 -10.20
C LEU A 162 -5.10 7.44 -11.12
N ARG A 163 -5.00 6.13 -10.97
CA ARG A 163 -5.74 5.17 -11.81
C ARG A 163 -7.14 4.84 -11.26
N ARG A 164 -7.40 5.14 -9.99
CA ARG A 164 -8.76 5.04 -9.40
C ARG A 164 -9.72 5.96 -10.15
N LYS A 165 -10.78 5.36 -10.72
CA LYS A 165 -11.85 6.04 -11.45
C LYS A 165 -13.03 6.37 -10.53
N GLY A 166 -14.01 7.06 -11.09
CA GLY A 166 -15.25 7.44 -10.43
C GLY A 166 -15.09 8.64 -9.50
N VAL A 167 -16.22 9.17 -9.04
CA VAL A 167 -16.27 10.40 -8.24
C VAL A 167 -16.16 10.03 -6.76
N PRO A 168 -15.08 10.39 -6.06
CA PRO A 168 -14.98 10.15 -4.62
C PRO A 168 -16.02 10.96 -3.84
N PHE A 169 -16.45 10.46 -2.69
CA PHE A 169 -17.57 11.08 -1.97
C PHE A 169 -17.30 12.53 -1.51
N TRP A 170 -16.03 12.90 -1.28
CA TRP A 170 -15.67 14.24 -0.85
C TRP A 170 -15.79 15.28 -1.96
N ASP A 171 -15.78 14.92 -3.25
CA ASP A 171 -16.03 15.88 -4.33
C ASP A 171 -17.44 16.48 -4.22
N TYR A 172 -18.41 15.69 -3.74
CA TYR A 172 -19.76 16.18 -3.45
C TYR A 172 -19.80 17.13 -2.25
N LEU A 173 -18.92 16.92 -1.26
CA LEU A 173 -18.76 17.81 -0.11
C LEU A 173 -18.07 19.12 -0.53
N ASP A 174 -17.00 19.02 -1.31
CA ASP A 174 -16.24 20.14 -1.85
C ASP A 174 -17.12 21.06 -2.71
N ALA A 175 -17.94 20.49 -3.62
CA ALA A 175 -18.92 21.23 -4.41
C ALA A 175 -19.98 21.96 -3.55
N LYS A 176 -20.17 21.55 -2.30
CA LYS A 176 -21.07 22.18 -1.33
C LYS A 176 -20.35 23.07 -0.33
N LYS A 177 -19.03 23.25 -0.49
CA LYS A 177 -18.18 24.03 0.39
C LYS A 177 -18.14 23.50 1.82
N ILE A 178 -18.15 22.17 1.93
CA ILE A 178 -18.04 21.46 3.20
C ILE A 178 -16.59 21.01 3.35
N ASP A 179 -15.91 21.60 4.33
CA ASP A 179 -14.50 21.32 4.58
C ASP A 179 -14.32 19.83 4.91
N SER A 180 -13.37 19.20 4.23
CA SER A 180 -13.04 17.78 4.39
C SER A 180 -11.53 17.60 4.43
N VAL A 181 -11.01 17.06 5.52
CA VAL A 181 -9.57 16.89 5.77
C VAL A 181 -9.25 15.42 5.96
N PHE A 182 -8.26 14.92 5.22
CA PHE A 182 -7.85 13.53 5.21
C PHE A 182 -6.36 13.41 5.52
N TYR A 183 -6.02 12.56 6.48
CA TYR A 183 -4.64 12.22 6.82
C TYR A 183 -4.37 10.76 6.43
N ASP A 184 -3.34 10.56 5.60
CA ASP A 184 -2.93 9.28 5.01
C ASP A 184 -4.06 8.54 4.30
N LEU A 185 -4.79 9.23 3.42
CA LEU A 185 -5.89 8.63 2.67
C LEU A 185 -5.38 7.48 1.76
N PRO A 186 -5.81 6.22 1.99
CA PRO A 186 -5.41 5.10 1.14
C PRO A 186 -5.95 5.26 -0.30
N SER A 187 -5.26 4.69 -1.28
CA SER A 187 -5.74 4.63 -2.68
C SER A 187 -6.03 6.00 -3.32
N ASN A 188 -5.28 7.02 -2.92
CA ASN A 188 -5.38 8.39 -3.42
C ASN A 188 -4.00 9.00 -3.66
N TYR A 189 -3.13 8.28 -4.38
CA TYR A 189 -1.82 8.79 -4.84
C TYR A 189 -1.78 8.84 -6.39
N PRO A 190 -1.35 9.97 -6.99
CA PRO A 190 -1.33 11.30 -6.37
C PRO A 190 -2.72 11.67 -5.82
N PRO A 191 -2.81 12.61 -4.87
CA PRO A 191 -4.08 13.01 -4.30
C PRO A 191 -4.97 13.68 -5.34
N SER A 192 -6.25 13.31 -5.35
CA SER A 192 -7.25 13.92 -6.23
C SER A 192 -7.39 15.43 -5.94
N PRO A 193 -7.44 16.31 -6.96
CA PRO A 193 -7.48 17.75 -6.76
C PRO A 193 -8.81 18.24 -6.17
N SER A 194 -8.73 19.32 -5.39
CA SER A 194 -9.87 20.04 -4.80
C SER A 194 -10.41 21.06 -5.79
N GLN A 195 -11.61 20.83 -6.35
CA GLN A 195 -12.17 21.71 -7.39
C GLN A 195 -12.64 23.06 -6.83
N TYR A 196 -13.10 23.07 -5.58
CA TYR A 196 -13.68 24.25 -4.91
C TYR A 196 -12.86 24.72 -3.71
N GLY A 197 -11.74 24.06 -3.38
CA GLY A 197 -10.79 24.49 -2.35
C GLY A 197 -11.20 24.11 -0.92
N HIS A 198 -12.16 23.21 -0.73
CA HIS A 198 -12.65 22.74 0.58
C HIS A 198 -12.19 21.32 0.93
N HIS A 199 -11.44 20.66 0.05
CA HIS A 199 -10.76 19.40 0.33
C HIS A 199 -9.27 19.62 0.65
N ARG A 200 -8.79 18.95 1.71
CA ARG A 200 -7.36 18.80 2.05
C ARG A 200 -7.01 17.34 2.30
N CYS A 201 -5.89 16.86 1.78
CA CYS A 201 -5.51 15.45 1.87
C CYS A 201 -3.99 15.27 1.91
N ILE A 202 -3.49 14.36 2.75
CA ILE A 202 -2.18 13.73 2.58
C ILE A 202 -2.42 12.31 2.06
N SER A 203 -1.75 11.93 0.97
CA SER A 203 -1.84 10.57 0.41
C SER A 203 -1.28 9.53 1.39
N GLY A 204 -1.95 8.38 1.48
CA GLY A 204 -1.53 7.26 2.32
C GLY A 204 -1.00 6.08 1.52
N MET A 205 -1.50 4.88 1.84
CA MET A 205 -1.16 3.64 1.13
C MET A 205 -1.26 3.80 -0.39
N GLY A 206 -0.19 3.43 -1.08
CA GLY A 206 0.01 3.64 -2.52
C GLY A 206 1.00 4.77 -2.85
N THR A 207 1.42 5.56 -1.86
CA THR A 207 2.51 6.55 -2.01
C THR A 207 3.87 5.84 -2.04
N PRO A 208 4.68 5.99 -3.11
CA PRO A 208 5.98 5.33 -3.23
C PRO A 208 7.06 6.03 -2.39
N ASP A 209 8.17 5.34 -2.21
CA ASP A 209 9.45 5.94 -1.80
C ASP A 209 10.13 6.63 -2.99
N MET A 210 11.24 7.32 -2.74
CA MET A 210 11.98 8.00 -3.81
C MET A 210 12.62 7.04 -4.82
N LEU A 211 12.66 5.73 -4.57
CA LEU A 211 13.07 4.73 -5.56
C LEU A 211 11.92 4.29 -6.48
N GLY A 212 10.71 4.82 -6.29
CA GLY A 212 9.49 4.43 -7.01
C GLY A 212 8.91 3.10 -6.53
N SER A 213 9.28 2.64 -5.34
CA SER A 213 8.84 1.37 -4.76
C SER A 213 7.95 1.58 -3.53
N TYR A 214 7.31 0.54 -3.01
CA TYR A 214 6.56 0.61 -1.75
C TYR A 214 7.42 0.30 -0.53
N GLY A 215 8.60 0.93 -0.46
CA GLY A 215 9.55 0.83 0.63
C GLY A 215 10.67 -0.16 0.35
N THR A 216 11.79 0.34 -0.18
CA THR A 216 13.03 -0.41 -0.36
C THR A 216 14.09 0.09 0.60
N TYR A 217 14.42 -0.73 1.60
CA TYR A 217 15.50 -0.41 2.55
C TYR A 217 16.87 -0.65 1.95
N GLN A 218 17.89 -0.08 2.61
CA GLN A 218 19.29 -0.32 2.28
C GLN A 218 20.03 -0.84 3.50
N TYR A 219 20.76 -1.94 3.35
CA TYR A 219 21.43 -2.64 4.43
C TYR A 219 22.91 -2.82 4.10
N PHE A 220 23.78 -2.42 5.03
CA PHE A 220 25.23 -2.45 4.86
C PHE A 220 25.85 -3.33 5.93
N SER A 221 26.54 -4.39 5.51
CA SER A 221 27.21 -5.28 6.47
C SER A 221 28.49 -5.93 5.94
N GLU A 222 29.38 -6.24 6.88
CA GLU A 222 30.57 -7.05 6.64
C GLU A 222 30.28 -8.50 6.28
N ASP A 223 29.10 -9.04 6.55
CA ASP A 223 28.75 -10.42 6.20
C ASP A 223 28.02 -10.57 4.85
N THR A 224 27.62 -9.45 4.25
CA THR A 224 26.96 -9.46 2.94
C THR A 224 27.94 -9.92 1.84
N PRO A 225 27.50 -10.69 0.83
CA PRO A 225 28.33 -11.05 -0.32
C PRO A 225 28.92 -9.82 -1.04
N ALA A 226 30.08 -9.98 -1.68
CA ALA A 226 30.81 -8.86 -2.29
C ALA A 226 30.01 -8.17 -3.42
N GLU A 227 29.24 -8.96 -4.15
CA GLU A 227 28.32 -8.55 -5.22
C GLU A 227 27.06 -7.86 -4.70
N GLY A 228 26.80 -7.89 -3.39
CA GLY A 228 25.53 -7.45 -2.81
C GLY A 228 24.39 -8.43 -3.06
N VAL A 229 23.22 -8.12 -2.51
CA VAL A 229 21.99 -8.89 -2.73
C VAL A 229 20.85 -7.93 -2.98
N GLU A 230 20.20 -8.04 -4.12
CA GLU A 230 18.90 -7.40 -4.37
C GLU A 230 17.80 -8.42 -4.08
N GLU A 231 16.85 -8.01 -3.23
CA GLU A 231 15.72 -8.83 -2.80
C GLU A 231 14.43 -7.99 -2.83
N GLY A 232 13.29 -8.64 -2.68
CA GLY A 232 12.00 -7.92 -2.67
C GLY A 232 11.95 -6.90 -1.53
N GLY A 233 11.95 -5.61 -1.88
CA GLY A 233 11.89 -4.50 -0.91
C GLY A 233 13.20 -4.22 -0.17
N GLY A 234 14.36 -4.70 -0.65
CA GLY A 234 15.63 -4.50 0.04
C GLY A 234 16.87 -4.55 -0.85
N MET A 235 17.89 -3.79 -0.47
CA MET A 235 19.21 -3.78 -1.09
C MET A 235 20.29 -4.04 -0.03
N ARG A 236 21.02 -5.16 -0.13
CA ARG A 236 22.16 -5.45 0.75
C ARG A 236 23.47 -5.15 0.05
N SER A 237 24.34 -4.40 0.70
CA SER A 237 25.66 -4.05 0.20
C SER A 237 26.75 -4.51 1.16
N LYS A 238 27.83 -5.07 0.60
CA LYS A 238 29.05 -5.34 1.36
C LYS A 238 29.61 -4.05 1.92
N LEU A 239 29.91 -4.07 3.21
CA LEU A 239 30.71 -3.04 3.86
C LEU A 239 32.09 -3.60 4.20
N SER A 240 33.14 -2.86 3.89
CA SER A 240 34.53 -3.23 4.17
C SER A 240 35.21 -2.12 4.94
N PHE A 241 35.79 -2.46 6.08
CA PHE A 241 36.52 -1.51 6.92
C PHE A 241 38.02 -1.53 6.61
N ASP A 242 38.61 -0.33 6.51
CA ASP A 242 40.04 -0.10 6.60
C ASP A 242 40.35 0.48 7.99
N GLY A 243 40.89 -0.37 8.87
CA GLY A 243 40.96 -0.10 10.30
C GLY A 243 39.57 0.05 10.91
N ASP A 244 39.26 1.23 11.44
CA ASP A 244 37.96 1.55 12.04
C ASP A 244 37.09 2.46 11.16
N SER A 245 37.49 2.67 9.89
CA SER A 245 36.73 3.49 8.95
C SER A 245 36.24 2.68 7.75
N ALA A 246 35.03 2.98 7.27
CA ALA A 246 34.48 2.42 6.03
C ALA A 246 33.77 3.51 5.23
N LYS A 247 33.63 3.27 3.93
CA LYS A 247 32.87 4.12 3.01
C LYS A 247 31.78 3.31 2.36
N ALA A 248 30.62 3.93 2.18
CA ALA A 248 29.49 3.35 1.50
C ALA A 248 28.72 4.42 0.73
N LYS A 249 27.70 4.00 0.00
CA LYS A 249 26.84 4.88 -0.77
C LYS A 249 25.38 4.53 -0.52
N ILE A 250 24.55 5.55 -0.39
CA ILE A 250 23.10 5.43 -0.37
C ILE A 250 22.63 5.59 -1.82
N VAL A 251 21.91 4.61 -2.32
CA VAL A 251 21.28 4.63 -3.65
C VAL A 251 19.97 5.41 -3.54
N GLY A 252 19.87 6.49 -4.30
CA GLY A 252 18.73 7.40 -4.37
C GLY A 252 17.87 7.24 -5.62
N PRO A 253 16.94 8.19 -5.87
CA PRO A 253 16.08 8.18 -7.05
C PRO A 253 16.87 8.07 -8.36
N PRO A 254 16.26 7.52 -9.42
CA PRO A 254 16.81 7.60 -10.77
C PRO A 254 16.87 9.05 -11.26
N ASP A 255 17.96 9.41 -11.94
CA ASP A 255 18.12 10.68 -12.63
C ASP A 255 17.45 10.60 -14.00
N ALA A 256 16.21 11.09 -14.09
CA ALA A 256 15.39 11.00 -15.28
C ALA A 256 15.77 12.00 -16.39
N LEU A 257 16.72 12.91 -16.12
CA LEU A 257 17.22 13.84 -17.15
C LEU A 257 18.30 13.21 -18.04
N LEU A 258 18.90 12.10 -17.60
CA LEU A 258 19.90 11.37 -18.37
C LEU A 258 19.22 10.41 -19.35
N LYS A 259 19.74 10.33 -20.58
CA LYS A 259 19.35 9.29 -21.55
C LYS A 259 19.64 7.88 -21.02
N ASP A 260 20.78 7.73 -20.36
CA ASP A 260 21.18 6.52 -19.66
C ASP A 260 20.85 6.71 -18.16
N VAL A 261 19.58 6.44 -17.82
CA VAL A 261 19.02 6.67 -16.48
C VAL A 261 19.81 5.89 -15.45
N LYS A 262 20.38 6.60 -14.47
CA LYS A 262 21.17 6.03 -13.38
C LYS A 262 20.66 6.52 -12.03
N PRO A 263 20.76 5.71 -10.97
CA PRO A 263 20.45 6.18 -9.63
C PRO A 263 21.45 7.24 -9.19
N ILE A 264 20.96 8.26 -8.48
CA ILE A 264 21.80 9.26 -7.81
C ILE A 264 22.33 8.65 -6.52
N GLU A 265 23.65 8.60 -6.34
CA GLU A 265 24.28 8.00 -5.15
C GLU A 265 24.82 9.09 -4.21
N ILE A 266 24.55 8.95 -2.91
CA ILE A 266 25.12 9.81 -1.87
C ILE A 266 26.21 9.04 -1.10
N PRO A 267 27.49 9.45 -1.18
CA PRO A 267 28.53 8.84 -0.37
C PRO A 267 28.38 9.19 1.10
N PHE A 268 28.72 8.25 1.97
CA PHE A 268 28.83 8.48 3.40
C PHE A 268 30.00 7.70 4.01
N ASP A 269 30.56 8.26 5.08
CA ASP A 269 31.68 7.69 5.83
C ASP A 269 31.17 7.15 7.18
N ILE A 270 31.79 6.06 7.62
CA ILE A 270 31.47 5.36 8.87
C ILE A 270 32.76 5.21 9.67
N HIS A 271 32.76 5.64 10.93
CA HIS A 271 33.91 5.53 11.83
C HIS A 271 33.50 4.86 13.14
N ARG A 272 34.02 3.66 13.40
CA ARG A 272 33.80 2.95 14.68
C ARG A 272 34.66 3.58 15.76
N ASP A 273 34.07 3.82 16.92
CA ASP A 273 34.80 4.05 18.16
C ASP A 273 34.60 2.86 19.09
N ARG A 274 35.55 1.93 19.04
CA ARG A 274 35.55 0.72 19.87
C ARG A 274 35.63 1.02 21.36
N LYS A 275 36.09 2.21 21.77
CA LYS A 275 36.21 2.56 23.19
C LYS A 275 34.88 3.00 23.79
N SER A 276 34.07 3.71 23.00
CA SER A 276 32.76 4.22 23.44
C SER A 276 31.59 3.33 23.03
N ASP A 277 31.87 2.24 22.32
CA ASP A 277 30.88 1.32 21.74
C ASP A 277 29.85 2.09 20.90
N ALA A 278 30.38 2.93 20.01
CA ALA A 278 29.61 3.83 19.18
C ALA A 278 30.19 3.90 17.76
N VAL A 279 29.42 4.49 16.86
CA VAL A 279 29.83 4.79 15.49
C VAL A 279 29.44 6.22 15.13
N LEU A 280 30.36 6.90 14.46
CA LEU A 280 30.11 8.17 13.79
C LEU A 280 29.80 7.89 12.32
N ILE A 281 28.64 8.35 11.85
CA ILE A 281 28.25 8.35 10.44
C ILE A 281 28.31 9.80 9.95
N GLU A 282 29.06 10.05 8.88
CA GLU A 282 29.14 11.36 8.22
C GLU A 282 28.51 11.28 6.82
N VAL A 283 27.41 12.02 6.60
CA VAL A 283 26.67 12.05 5.33
C VAL A 283 26.26 13.49 5.01
N GLN A 284 26.65 13.99 3.83
CA GLN A 284 26.37 15.37 3.38
C GLN A 284 26.64 16.46 4.45
N GLY A 285 27.76 16.34 5.18
CA GLY A 285 28.16 17.27 6.23
C GLY A 285 27.42 17.10 7.57
N GLN A 286 26.44 16.20 7.65
CA GLN A 286 25.75 15.83 8.89
C GLN A 286 26.55 14.74 9.63
N ARG A 287 26.62 14.84 10.95
CA ARG A 287 27.34 13.91 11.84
C ARG A 287 26.38 13.23 12.80
N LEU A 288 26.31 11.90 12.73
CA LEU A 288 25.41 11.08 13.55
C LEU A 288 26.24 10.16 14.43
N MET A 289 26.14 10.33 15.76
CA MET A 289 26.76 9.42 16.71
C MET A 289 25.70 8.44 17.22
N LEU A 290 25.88 7.15 16.95
CA LEU A 290 24.90 6.11 17.25
C LEU A 290 25.55 4.94 18.02
N LYS A 291 24.74 4.30 18.86
CA LYS A 291 25.05 3.03 19.52
C LYS A 291 24.22 1.88 18.93
N PRO A 292 24.61 0.62 19.13
CA PRO A 292 23.77 -0.53 18.78
C PRO A 292 22.32 -0.38 19.30
N GLY A 293 21.34 -0.66 18.44
CA GLY A 293 19.91 -0.53 18.71
C GLY A 293 19.36 0.90 18.69
N GLN A 294 20.21 1.92 18.51
CA GLN A 294 19.78 3.31 18.47
C GLN A 294 19.43 3.75 17.04
N TRP A 295 18.22 4.27 16.87
CA TRP A 295 17.80 4.96 15.66
C TRP A 295 18.31 6.40 15.63
N SER A 296 18.75 6.87 14.46
CA SER A 296 18.97 8.29 14.24
C SER A 296 17.64 9.05 14.23
N ARG A 297 17.71 10.37 14.46
CA ARG A 297 16.66 11.28 13.97
C ARG A 297 16.53 11.18 12.45
N TRP A 298 15.47 11.75 11.88
CA TRP A 298 15.38 11.93 10.44
C TRP A 298 16.57 12.72 9.88
N VAL A 299 17.18 12.19 8.83
CA VAL A 299 18.32 12.76 8.12
C VAL A 299 17.84 13.18 6.74
N LYS A 300 18.00 14.46 6.43
CA LYS A 300 17.72 14.98 5.08
C LYS A 300 18.84 14.63 4.13
N LEU A 301 18.47 14.28 2.90
CA LEU A 301 19.36 13.91 1.82
C LEU A 301 19.00 14.71 0.57
N ASP A 302 19.96 15.44 0.02
CA ASP A 302 19.77 16.20 -1.22
C ASP A 302 20.38 15.43 -2.40
N PHE A 303 19.54 14.90 -3.28
CA PHE A 303 19.94 14.17 -4.48
C PHE A 303 20.11 15.14 -5.64
N ALA A 304 21.34 15.54 -5.92
CA ALA A 304 21.65 16.49 -6.99
C ALA A 304 21.39 15.89 -8.38
N LEU A 305 20.56 16.55 -9.18
CA LEU A 305 20.22 16.14 -10.54
C LEU A 305 21.33 16.53 -11.52
N SER A 306 21.58 15.67 -12.50
CA SER A 306 22.50 15.96 -13.59
C SER A 306 21.86 16.98 -14.51
N MET A 307 22.32 18.23 -14.44
CA MET A 307 21.81 19.33 -15.27
C MET A 307 22.79 19.69 -16.40
N PRO A 308 22.34 19.86 -17.65
CA PRO A 308 23.21 20.31 -18.73
C PRO A 308 23.67 21.75 -18.48
N LYS A 309 24.97 22.04 -18.61
CA LYS A 309 25.48 23.41 -18.52
C LYS A 309 24.93 24.24 -19.70
N PRO A 310 24.46 25.49 -19.50
CA PRO A 310 24.60 26.33 -18.29
C PRO A 310 23.37 26.34 -17.35
N MET A 311 22.52 25.31 -17.35
CA MET A 311 21.30 25.29 -16.54
C MET A 311 21.59 25.30 -15.02
N PRO A 312 20.72 25.91 -14.20
CA PRO A 312 20.85 25.90 -12.74
C PRO A 312 20.86 24.47 -12.19
N SER A 313 21.65 24.23 -11.15
CA SER A 313 21.60 22.97 -10.41
C SER A 313 20.23 22.79 -9.76
N GLN A 314 19.71 21.56 -9.81
CA GLN A 314 18.48 21.16 -9.13
C GLN A 314 18.77 19.94 -8.26
N SER A 315 17.91 19.69 -7.27
CA SER A 315 18.00 18.51 -6.41
C SER A 315 16.61 18.06 -5.98
N ALA A 316 16.44 16.75 -5.82
CA ALA A 316 15.29 16.18 -5.13
C ALA A 316 15.66 15.95 -3.65
N SER A 317 14.81 16.39 -2.73
CA SER A 317 15.06 16.23 -1.29
C SER A 317 14.31 15.02 -0.74
N GLY A 318 15.03 14.18 0.01
CA GLY A 318 14.51 13.00 0.66
C GLY A 318 14.92 12.90 2.13
N ILE A 319 14.30 11.99 2.87
CA ILE A 319 14.64 11.72 4.26
C ILE A 319 14.82 10.23 4.52
N CYS A 320 15.76 9.89 5.40
CA CYS A 320 15.94 8.52 5.89
C CYS A 320 16.33 8.50 7.37
N ARG A 321 16.30 7.31 7.98
CA ARG A 321 16.91 7.04 9.29
C ARG A 321 17.92 5.91 9.20
N PHE A 322 18.89 5.96 10.10
CA PHE A 322 19.91 4.93 10.28
C PHE A 322 19.65 4.17 11.57
N LEU A 323 19.81 2.84 11.53
CA LEU A 323 19.84 1.96 12.68
C LEU A 323 21.13 1.15 12.66
N VAL A 324 21.96 1.34 13.69
CA VAL A 324 23.12 0.47 13.91
C VAL A 324 22.64 -0.75 14.68
N GLN A 325 22.68 -1.91 14.05
CA GLN A 325 22.23 -3.16 14.69
C GLN A 325 23.36 -3.80 15.47
N GLU A 326 24.57 -3.79 14.90
CA GLU A 326 25.74 -4.46 15.46
C GLU A 326 27.01 -3.68 15.11
N LEU A 327 27.95 -3.54 16.04
CA LEU A 327 29.27 -2.93 15.79
C LEU A 327 30.39 -3.98 15.65
N ALA A 328 30.26 -5.11 16.34
CA ALA A 328 31.20 -6.23 16.36
C ALA A 328 30.50 -7.51 16.85
N PRO A 329 30.96 -8.71 16.42
CA PRO A 329 32.09 -8.96 15.53
C PRO A 329 31.87 -8.51 14.08
N ASN A 330 30.62 -8.44 13.61
CA ASN A 330 30.31 -7.94 12.26
C ASN A 330 29.50 -6.66 12.37
N PHE A 331 29.90 -5.63 11.64
CA PHE A 331 29.11 -4.40 11.59
C PHE A 331 27.86 -4.57 10.73
N ARG A 332 26.74 -4.07 11.22
CA ARG A 332 25.42 -4.11 10.56
C ARG A 332 24.73 -2.78 10.71
N LEU A 333 24.41 -2.17 9.58
CA LEU A 333 23.75 -0.88 9.49
C LEU A 333 22.56 -0.99 8.55
N TYR A 334 21.40 -0.64 9.07
CA TYR A 334 20.17 -0.52 8.32
C TYR A 334 19.87 0.96 8.04
N VAL A 335 19.37 1.24 6.84
CA VAL A 335 18.85 2.54 6.42
C VAL A 335 17.44 2.35 5.90
N THR A 336 16.50 3.16 6.40
CA THR A 336 15.10 3.11 5.96
C THR A 336 14.97 3.35 4.45
N PRO A 337 13.84 2.99 3.83
CA PRO A 337 13.45 3.55 2.56
C PRO A 337 13.58 5.09 2.57
N ILE A 338 13.97 5.65 1.42
CA ILE A 338 14.13 7.09 1.27
C ILE A 338 12.75 7.68 1.03
N ASN A 339 12.22 8.33 2.05
CA ASN A 339 10.93 8.99 2.02
C ASN A 339 11.06 10.33 1.29
N ILE A 340 9.99 10.79 0.65
CA ILE A 340 9.90 12.16 0.11
C ILE A 340 9.97 13.13 1.30
N ASP A 341 10.79 14.19 1.23
CA ASP A 341 10.89 15.19 2.30
C ASP A 341 9.57 15.98 2.42
N PRO A 342 8.79 15.84 3.51
CA PRO A 342 7.50 16.52 3.65
C PRO A 342 7.62 18.05 3.76
N SER A 343 8.80 18.60 4.07
CA SER A 343 9.05 20.05 4.10
C SER A 343 9.50 20.64 2.76
N SER A 344 9.85 19.78 1.78
CA SER A 344 10.23 20.20 0.43
C SER A 344 9.95 19.05 -0.56
N PRO A 345 8.67 18.67 -0.74
CA PRO A 345 8.31 17.44 -1.43
C PRO A 345 8.73 17.46 -2.91
N SER A 346 9.40 16.39 -3.35
CA SER A 346 9.81 16.21 -4.75
C SER A 346 8.70 15.64 -5.65
N ALA A 347 7.55 15.27 -5.08
CA ALA A 347 6.37 14.79 -5.77
C ALA A 347 5.10 15.23 -5.02
N GLN A 348 3.99 15.37 -5.74
CA GLN A 348 2.72 15.75 -5.12
C GLN A 348 2.17 14.60 -4.27
N VAL A 349 2.30 14.75 -2.95
CA VAL A 349 1.80 13.80 -1.92
C VAL A 349 0.69 14.40 -1.06
N SER A 350 0.33 15.66 -1.30
CA SER A 350 -0.82 16.30 -0.66
C SER A 350 -1.62 17.20 -1.60
N GLU A 351 -2.88 17.42 -1.24
CA GLU A 351 -3.77 18.40 -1.84
C GLU A 351 -4.27 19.37 -0.75
N PRO A 352 -4.14 20.70 -0.92
CA PRO A 352 -3.23 21.33 -1.86
C PRO A 352 -1.77 20.91 -1.59
N GLU A 353 -0.86 21.16 -2.53
CA GLU A 353 0.57 20.83 -2.39
C GLU A 353 1.20 21.37 -1.10
N SER A 354 0.76 22.54 -0.62
CA SER A 354 1.28 23.17 0.60
C SER A 354 0.79 22.49 1.90
N PHE A 355 -0.19 21.61 1.85
CA PHE A 355 -0.77 21.05 3.06
C PHE A 355 0.24 20.18 3.82
N ILE A 356 1.03 19.36 3.13
CA ILE A 356 2.06 18.56 3.80
C ILE A 356 3.18 19.41 4.43
N THR A 357 3.52 20.55 3.81
CA THR A 357 4.51 21.47 4.36
C THR A 357 3.99 22.16 5.62
N ASP A 358 2.71 22.53 5.66
CA ASP A 358 2.08 23.09 6.87
C ASP A 358 2.12 22.09 8.05
N VAL A 359 1.95 20.80 7.78
CA VAL A 359 2.06 19.74 8.79
C VAL A 359 3.52 19.56 9.24
N SER A 360 4.45 19.55 8.27
CA SER A 360 5.89 19.39 8.53
C SER A 360 6.49 20.55 9.32
N ASP A 361 6.01 21.77 9.11
CA ASP A 361 6.45 22.95 9.86
C ASP A 361 6.15 22.83 11.37
N GLU A 362 5.09 22.13 11.75
CA GLU A 362 4.69 21.93 13.14
C GLU A 362 5.26 20.65 13.76
N LEU A 363 5.21 19.53 13.03
CA LEU A 363 5.63 18.22 13.54
C LEU A 363 7.10 17.88 13.25
N GLY A 364 7.75 18.61 12.36
CA GLY A 364 9.02 18.23 11.76
C GLY A 364 8.85 17.14 10.71
N LEU A 365 9.92 16.37 10.49
CA LEU A 365 9.97 15.33 9.46
C LEU A 365 9.26 14.06 9.95
N PHE A 366 8.50 13.41 9.07
CA PHE A 366 7.74 12.19 9.33
C PHE A 366 7.67 11.30 8.08
N TYR A 367 7.28 10.04 8.25
CA TYR A 367 7.09 9.10 7.13
C TYR A 367 6.11 9.61 6.07
N THR A 368 6.48 9.51 4.79
CA THR A 368 5.62 9.84 3.64
C THR A 368 5.32 8.64 2.74
N THR A 369 6.06 7.53 2.89
CA THR A 369 5.76 6.29 2.18
C THR A 369 4.46 5.66 2.67
N GLY A 370 3.69 5.06 1.75
CA GLY A 370 2.40 4.46 2.08
C GLY A 370 2.47 3.22 2.96
N PHE A 371 3.56 2.44 2.86
CA PHE A 371 3.91 1.39 3.83
C PHE A 371 5.08 1.87 4.67
N GLN A 372 4.81 2.07 5.96
CA GLN A 372 5.73 2.75 6.88
C GLN A 372 6.51 1.74 7.74
N GLU A 373 5.84 0.69 8.20
CA GLU A 373 6.47 -0.44 8.88
C GLU A 373 7.21 -1.34 7.88
N ASP A 374 8.52 -1.55 8.11
CA ASP A 374 9.38 -2.30 7.19
C ASP A 374 9.27 -3.81 7.39
N HIS A 375 8.11 -4.33 7.00
CA HIS A 375 7.79 -5.75 6.99
C HIS A 375 8.71 -6.56 6.06
N LYS A 376 9.31 -5.93 5.04
CA LYS A 376 10.26 -6.58 4.12
C LYS A 376 11.57 -6.86 4.83
N ALA A 377 12.11 -5.90 5.59
CA ALA A 377 13.31 -6.14 6.39
C ALA A 377 13.13 -7.32 7.36
N ARG A 378 11.95 -7.46 7.98
CA ARG A 378 11.64 -8.64 8.80
C ARG A 378 11.53 -9.92 7.98
N SER A 379 10.77 -9.90 6.88
CA SER A 379 10.58 -11.07 6.02
C SER A 379 11.89 -11.59 5.42
N ASN A 380 12.83 -10.69 5.15
CA ASN A 380 14.15 -10.99 4.60
C ASN A 380 15.19 -11.35 5.69
N GLY A 381 14.82 -11.29 6.97
CA GLY A 381 15.71 -11.61 8.09
C GLY A 381 16.77 -10.54 8.38
N VAL A 382 16.57 -9.30 7.91
CA VAL A 382 17.36 -8.13 8.30
C VAL A 382 16.94 -7.64 9.68
N PHE A 383 15.64 -7.69 9.98
CA PHE A 383 15.11 -7.45 11.33
C PHE A 383 14.75 -8.76 12.03
N ASN A 384 15.10 -8.83 13.31
CA ASN A 384 14.43 -9.71 14.25
C ASN A 384 13.11 -9.10 14.77
N ASP A 385 12.37 -9.86 15.58
CA ASP A 385 11.07 -9.42 16.11
C ASP A 385 11.16 -8.14 16.96
N ASP A 386 12.20 -7.98 17.78
CA ASP A 386 12.36 -6.80 18.64
C ASP A 386 12.72 -5.56 17.83
N GLU A 387 13.55 -5.70 16.81
CA GLU A 387 13.92 -4.61 15.89
C GLU A 387 12.72 -4.14 15.08
N PHE A 388 11.96 -5.06 14.49
CA PHE A 388 10.73 -4.73 13.77
C PHE A 388 9.69 -4.11 14.70
N ARG A 389 9.48 -4.68 15.90
CA ARG A 389 8.54 -4.14 16.90
C ARG A 389 8.94 -2.72 17.32
N ARG A 390 10.23 -2.45 17.51
CA ARG A 390 10.73 -1.11 17.82
C ARG A 390 10.46 -0.15 16.66
N GLN A 391 10.74 -0.55 15.43
CA GLN A 391 10.47 0.28 14.25
C GLN A 391 8.98 0.59 14.10
N ALA A 392 8.11 -0.42 14.24
CA ALA A 392 6.66 -0.26 14.20
C ALA A 392 6.12 0.62 15.34
N THR A 393 6.76 0.59 16.52
CA THR A 393 6.44 1.51 17.62
C THR A 393 6.79 2.96 17.24
N ASN A 394 7.96 3.18 16.64
CA ASN A 394 8.36 4.53 16.19
C ASN A 394 7.38 5.08 15.13
N VAL A 395 6.90 4.22 14.21
CA VAL A 395 5.87 4.60 13.23
C VAL A 395 4.59 5.00 13.95
N LEU A 396 4.10 4.16 14.88
CA LEU A 396 2.88 4.44 15.63
C LEU A 396 3.00 5.76 16.43
N GLU A 397 4.14 6.02 17.08
CA GLU A 397 4.39 7.27 17.79
C GLU A 397 4.28 8.50 16.87
N GLU A 398 4.83 8.44 15.66
CA GLU A 398 4.67 9.51 14.66
C GLU A 398 3.22 9.63 14.18
N ARG A 399 2.51 8.51 13.99
CA ARG A 399 1.08 8.52 13.64
C ARG A 399 0.23 9.16 14.72
N LEU A 400 0.52 8.89 15.99
CA LEU A 400 -0.17 9.48 17.12
C LEU A 400 0.07 10.99 17.22
N ALA A 401 1.30 11.46 16.93
CA ALA A 401 1.60 12.89 16.87
C ALA A 401 0.81 13.58 15.74
N LEU A 402 0.76 12.98 14.55
CA LEU A 402 -0.04 13.50 13.44
C LEU A 402 -1.55 13.45 13.73
N PHE A 403 -2.01 12.42 14.45
CA PHE A 403 -3.38 12.34 14.90
C PHE A 403 -3.75 13.47 15.87
N GLU A 404 -2.90 13.78 16.84
CA GLU A 404 -3.15 14.92 17.74
C GLU A 404 -3.17 16.24 16.97
N TYR A 405 -2.19 16.47 16.06
CA TYR A 405 -2.21 17.64 15.17
C TYR A 405 -3.52 17.77 14.40
N ALA A 406 -4.00 16.65 13.82
CA ALA A 406 -5.24 16.61 13.06
C ALA A 406 -6.45 16.99 13.91
N VAL A 407 -6.51 16.50 15.14
CA VAL A 407 -7.60 16.78 16.09
C VAL A 407 -7.54 18.22 16.60
N GLU A 408 -6.37 18.76 16.88
CA GLU A 408 -6.17 20.15 17.33
C GLU A 408 -6.51 21.17 16.22
N ASN A 409 -6.29 20.79 14.96
CA ASN A 409 -6.58 21.60 13.78
C ASN A 409 -7.96 21.34 13.15
N TYR A 410 -8.82 20.57 13.82
CA TYR A 410 -10.17 20.26 13.36
C TYR A 410 -11.22 21.13 14.05
N ASP A 411 -11.94 21.92 13.25
CA ASP A 411 -13.11 22.66 13.73
C ASP A 411 -14.41 21.97 13.33
N ASP A 412 -14.80 21.98 12.07
CA ASP A 412 -16.05 21.37 11.58
C ASP A 412 -15.89 20.69 10.22
N GLY A 413 -17.00 20.19 9.66
CA GLY A 413 -16.96 19.40 8.44
C GLY A 413 -16.50 17.96 8.72
N LEU A 414 -15.74 17.39 7.79
CA LEU A 414 -15.26 16.00 7.86
C LEU A 414 -13.79 15.95 8.25
N LEU A 415 -13.48 15.17 9.28
CA LEU A 415 -12.13 14.69 9.58
C LEU A 415 -12.05 13.20 9.29
N TYR A 416 -11.11 12.79 8.46
CA TYR A 416 -10.73 11.41 8.25
C TYR A 416 -9.28 11.18 8.67
N PHE A 417 -9.05 10.17 9.49
CA PHE A 417 -7.70 9.75 9.88
C PHE A 417 -7.53 8.25 9.71
N TYR A 418 -6.42 7.84 9.13
CA TYR A 418 -6.09 6.44 8.86
C TYR A 418 -4.91 5.94 9.71
N PHE A 419 -5.05 4.73 10.25
CA PHE A 419 -4.01 3.97 10.93
C PHE A 419 -3.73 2.66 10.16
N SER A 420 -2.54 2.57 9.55
CA SER A 420 -2.04 1.35 8.88
C SER A 420 -1.46 0.31 9.85
N SER A 421 -1.05 0.74 11.04
CA SER A 421 -0.21 -0.08 11.93
C SER A 421 -0.82 -1.42 12.32
N SER A 422 -2.15 -1.51 12.42
CA SER A 422 -2.84 -2.75 12.74
C SER A 422 -2.71 -3.80 11.65
N ASP A 423 -2.72 -3.41 10.37
CA ASP A 423 -2.56 -4.33 9.24
C ASP A 423 -1.12 -4.86 9.16
N LEU A 424 -0.14 -3.96 9.02
CA LEU A 424 1.26 -4.32 8.82
C LEU A 424 1.85 -5.09 10.01
N GLN A 425 1.44 -4.78 11.25
CA GLN A 425 1.86 -5.55 12.42
C GLN A 425 1.11 -6.89 12.52
N SER A 426 -0.16 -6.97 12.13
CA SER A 426 -0.92 -8.23 12.13
C SER A 426 -0.33 -9.22 11.14
N HIS A 427 0.07 -8.79 9.94
CA HIS A 427 0.77 -9.68 9.00
C HIS A 427 1.99 -10.37 9.62
N MET A 428 2.74 -9.68 10.48
CA MET A 428 3.96 -10.20 11.11
C MET A 428 3.68 -10.99 12.41
N PHE A 429 2.70 -10.57 13.20
CA PHE A 429 2.52 -11.00 14.59
C PHE A 429 1.15 -11.60 14.93
N TRP A 430 0.21 -11.69 13.98
CA TRP A 430 -1.07 -12.37 14.16
C TRP A 430 -0.85 -13.89 14.15
N TRP A 431 -0.55 -14.44 15.33
CA TRP A 431 -0.29 -15.85 15.56
C TRP A 431 -1.34 -16.41 16.53
N ASP A 432 -2.62 -16.22 16.20
CA ASP A 432 -3.74 -16.66 17.04
C ASP A 432 -3.92 -18.17 16.95
N GLU A 433 -3.57 -18.90 17.99
CA GLU A 433 -3.73 -20.36 18.05
C GLU A 433 -5.19 -20.81 17.97
N SER A 434 -6.14 -19.93 18.31
CA SER A 434 -7.58 -20.22 18.23
C SER A 434 -8.16 -19.98 16.84
N ASP A 435 -7.39 -19.34 15.95
CA ASP A 435 -7.85 -19.01 14.60
C ASP A 435 -7.75 -20.20 13.64
N GLY A 436 -8.90 -20.85 13.43
CA GLY A 436 -9.13 -21.81 12.34
C GLY A 436 -8.41 -23.15 12.46
N ASN A 437 -7.76 -23.44 13.60
CA ASN A 437 -6.85 -24.60 13.76
C ASN A 437 -5.84 -24.69 12.60
N VAL A 438 -5.33 -23.54 12.15
CA VAL A 438 -4.37 -23.45 11.07
C VAL A 438 -3.00 -23.85 11.61
N GLN A 439 -2.44 -24.94 11.09
CA GLN A 439 -1.04 -25.29 11.36
C GLN A 439 -0.16 -24.47 10.42
N HIS A 440 0.48 -23.44 10.96
CA HIS A 440 1.48 -22.68 10.21
C HIS A 440 2.87 -23.32 10.44
N PRO A 441 3.67 -23.58 9.38
CA PRO A 441 4.93 -24.31 9.46
C PRO A 441 5.95 -23.74 10.46
N LEU A 442 5.98 -22.41 10.59
CA LEU A 442 6.88 -21.71 11.53
C LEU A 442 6.32 -21.53 12.94
N PHE A 443 5.08 -21.97 13.24
CA PHE A 443 4.47 -21.69 14.54
C PHE A 443 5.07 -22.53 15.66
N ASN A 444 5.71 -21.86 16.61
CA ASN A 444 6.05 -22.37 17.92
C ASN A 444 5.10 -21.73 18.96
N SER A 445 4.38 -22.56 19.73
CA SER A 445 3.34 -22.11 20.68
C SER A 445 3.83 -21.06 21.69
N ALA A 446 5.05 -21.16 22.20
CA ALA A 446 5.60 -20.19 23.15
C ALA A 446 5.81 -18.79 22.54
N GLU A 447 6.25 -18.73 21.28
CA GLU A 447 6.44 -17.47 20.56
C GLU A 447 5.10 -16.90 20.05
N ALA A 448 4.16 -17.77 19.67
CA ALA A 448 2.84 -17.41 19.16
C ALA A 448 2.07 -16.54 20.15
N ALA A 449 2.00 -16.96 21.43
CA ALA A 449 1.33 -16.20 22.47
C ALA A 449 1.93 -14.80 22.66
N THR A 450 3.27 -14.69 22.59
CA THR A 450 3.98 -13.41 22.75
C THR A 450 3.74 -12.50 21.55
N ARG A 451 3.83 -13.02 20.33
CA ARG A 451 3.58 -12.27 19.08
C ARG A 451 2.14 -11.76 19.02
N PHE A 452 1.17 -12.64 19.27
CA PHE A 452 -0.24 -12.24 19.25
C PHE A 452 -0.61 -11.28 20.39
N GLN A 453 0.12 -11.30 21.51
CA GLN A 453 -0.03 -10.30 22.56
C GLN A 453 0.31 -8.89 22.07
N TYR A 454 1.29 -8.72 21.17
CA TYR A 454 1.59 -7.42 20.57
C TYR A 454 0.42 -6.87 19.75
N VAL A 455 -0.26 -7.71 18.97
CA VAL A 455 -1.47 -7.31 18.22
C VAL A 455 -2.57 -6.85 19.18
N LYS A 456 -2.82 -7.62 20.26
CA LYS A 456 -3.81 -7.23 21.28
C LYS A 456 -3.43 -5.90 21.98
N ASP A 457 -2.16 -5.69 22.27
CA ASP A 457 -1.72 -4.43 22.90
C ASP A 457 -1.86 -3.23 21.96
N LEU A 458 -1.64 -3.42 20.66
CA LEU A 458 -1.94 -2.41 19.65
C LEU A 458 -3.44 -2.09 19.61
N TYR A 459 -4.32 -3.09 19.61
CA TYR A 459 -5.78 -2.88 19.66
C TYR A 459 -6.20 -2.10 20.92
N ARG A 460 -5.55 -2.34 22.07
CA ARG A 460 -5.78 -1.58 23.31
C ARG A 460 -5.32 -0.13 23.20
N GLN A 461 -4.20 0.13 22.53
CA GLN A 461 -3.73 1.50 22.28
C GLN A 461 -4.71 2.24 21.36
N LEU A 462 -5.15 1.61 20.28
CA LEU A 462 -6.16 2.16 19.38
C LEU A 462 -7.50 2.42 20.11
N ASP A 463 -7.94 1.51 20.98
CA ASP A 463 -9.12 1.72 21.84
C ASP A 463 -9.00 2.99 22.70
N SER A 464 -7.81 3.28 23.25
CA SER A 464 -7.57 4.49 24.04
C SER A 464 -7.78 5.76 23.21
N ILE A 465 -7.28 5.78 21.97
CA ILE A 465 -7.46 6.91 21.03
C ILE A 465 -8.95 7.13 20.75
N ILE A 466 -9.70 6.05 20.50
CA ILE A 466 -11.15 6.16 20.29
C ILE A 466 -11.86 6.69 21.54
N GLY A 467 -11.40 6.31 22.73
CA GLY A 467 -11.84 6.88 24.00
C GLY A 467 -11.66 8.40 24.05
N ASP A 468 -10.45 8.87 23.72
CA ASP A 468 -10.13 10.30 23.71
C ASP A 468 -10.99 11.09 22.71
N ILE A 469 -11.21 10.57 21.51
CA ILE A 469 -12.12 11.18 20.51
C ILE A 469 -13.53 11.25 21.06
N ASN A 470 -14.04 10.14 21.60
CA ASN A 470 -15.40 10.07 22.10
C ASN A 470 -15.62 11.01 23.30
N ASP A 471 -14.63 11.18 24.16
CA ASP A 471 -14.71 12.11 25.29
C ASP A 471 -14.67 13.58 24.83
N ARG A 472 -13.88 13.91 23.80
CA ARG A 472 -13.83 15.28 23.22
C ARG A 472 -15.08 15.63 22.38
N TYR A 473 -15.58 14.67 21.59
CA TYR A 473 -16.54 14.90 20.50
C TYR A 473 -17.81 14.06 20.53
N GLY A 474 -17.95 13.06 21.41
CA GLY A 474 -19.05 12.07 21.33
C GLY A 474 -20.47 12.65 21.38
N GLY A 475 -20.66 13.81 22.02
CA GLY A 475 -21.93 14.55 22.02
C GLY A 475 -22.04 15.68 21.00
N LYS A 476 -21.01 15.91 20.18
CA LYS A 476 -20.87 17.04 19.25
C LYS A 476 -20.66 16.61 17.80
N ALA A 477 -20.17 15.40 17.57
CA ALA A 477 -19.86 14.85 16.26
C ALA A 477 -20.47 13.46 16.07
N THR A 478 -20.74 13.10 14.82
CA THR A 478 -20.93 11.70 14.45
C THR A 478 -19.54 11.07 14.31
N ILE A 479 -19.30 10.00 15.06
CA ILE A 479 -18.03 9.27 15.03
C ILE A 479 -18.27 7.92 14.37
N ILE A 480 -17.46 7.60 13.37
CA ILE A 480 -17.42 6.32 12.67
C ILE A 480 -15.99 5.77 12.82
N VAL A 481 -15.87 4.58 13.36
CA VAL A 481 -14.60 3.83 13.40
C VAL A 481 -14.81 2.59 12.55
N MET A 482 -13.97 2.38 11.55
CA MET A 482 -14.14 1.27 10.61
C MET A 482 -12.81 0.63 10.23
N SER A 483 -12.88 -0.64 9.85
CA SER A 483 -11.84 -1.27 9.04
C SER A 483 -12.38 -1.69 7.69
N ASP A 484 -11.47 -1.74 6.73
CA ASP A 484 -11.69 -2.19 5.38
C ASP A 484 -11.81 -3.73 5.30
N HIS A 485 -11.06 -4.47 6.12
CA HIS A 485 -11.16 -5.92 6.27
C HIS A 485 -10.76 -6.42 7.66
N GLY A 486 -10.97 -7.71 7.91
CA GLY A 486 -10.47 -8.43 9.08
C GLY A 486 -9.20 -9.22 8.76
N PHE A 487 -8.88 -10.22 9.60
CA PHE A 487 -7.63 -10.99 9.45
C PHE A 487 -7.82 -12.51 9.64
N ALA A 488 -6.88 -13.26 9.06
CA ALA A 488 -6.84 -14.72 9.16
C ALA A 488 -5.40 -15.25 9.13
N ASN A 489 -5.11 -16.26 9.97
CA ASN A 489 -3.92 -17.09 9.77
C ASN A 489 -3.94 -17.78 8.40
N PHE A 490 -2.77 -17.93 7.76
CA PHE A 490 -2.61 -18.83 6.62
C PHE A 490 -1.30 -19.60 6.68
N GLY A 491 -1.40 -20.93 6.75
CA GLY A 491 -0.25 -21.83 6.79
C GLY A 491 0.13 -22.39 5.43
N ARG A 492 -0.72 -22.22 4.42
CA ARG A 492 -0.58 -22.83 3.10
C ARG A 492 -0.87 -21.84 1.99
N GLN A 493 -0.20 -22.02 0.87
CA GLN A 493 -0.33 -21.21 -0.33
C GLN A 493 -0.80 -22.06 -1.50
N PHE A 494 -1.57 -21.48 -2.42
CA PHE A 494 -2.07 -22.12 -3.63
C PHE A 494 -1.51 -21.41 -4.87
N ASN A 495 -0.71 -22.11 -5.67
CA ASN A 495 -0.22 -21.60 -6.95
C ASN A 495 -1.28 -21.85 -8.04
N LEU A 496 -2.00 -20.79 -8.41
CA LEU A 496 -3.08 -20.85 -9.39
C LEU A 496 -2.55 -21.21 -10.79
N ASN A 497 -1.40 -20.67 -11.19
CA ASN A 497 -0.83 -20.92 -12.52
C ASN A 497 -0.34 -22.36 -12.68
N SER A 498 0.27 -22.96 -11.64
CA SER A 498 0.59 -24.39 -11.60
C SER A 498 -0.67 -25.25 -11.72
N TRP A 499 -1.74 -24.89 -11.00
CA TRP A 499 -3.02 -25.59 -11.13
C TRP A 499 -3.59 -25.47 -12.56
N LEU A 500 -3.55 -24.28 -13.17
CA LEU A 500 -4.03 -24.08 -14.54
C LEU A 500 -3.23 -24.90 -15.56
N ARG A 501 -1.90 -24.97 -15.38
CA ARG A 501 -1.00 -25.81 -16.18
C ARG A 501 -1.34 -27.30 -16.05
N ASP A 502 -1.48 -27.79 -14.83
CA ASP A 502 -1.71 -29.22 -14.55
C ASP A 502 -3.05 -29.71 -15.13
N TYR A 503 -4.03 -28.83 -15.24
CA TYR A 503 -5.32 -29.10 -15.88
C TYR A 503 -5.37 -28.75 -17.39
N GLY A 504 -4.25 -28.29 -17.97
CA GLY A 504 -4.09 -28.02 -19.41
C GLY A 504 -4.71 -26.71 -19.89
N TYR A 505 -5.04 -25.78 -18.99
CA TYR A 505 -5.51 -24.43 -19.35
C TYR A 505 -4.36 -23.48 -19.66
N LEU A 506 -3.17 -23.75 -19.11
CA LEU A 506 -1.94 -22.99 -19.33
C LEU A 506 -0.88 -23.87 -19.99
N ASN A 507 -0.20 -23.37 -21.02
CA ASN A 507 0.79 -24.09 -21.80
C ASN A 507 2.06 -23.23 -22.01
N PRO A 508 3.23 -23.85 -22.26
CA PRO A 508 3.50 -25.30 -22.29
C PRO A 508 3.58 -25.91 -20.88
N ARG A 509 3.76 -27.24 -20.79
CA ARG A 509 3.89 -27.95 -19.50
C ARG A 509 5.16 -27.55 -18.75
N GLU A 510 6.16 -27.09 -19.48
CA GLU A 510 7.46 -26.65 -18.96
C GLU A 510 7.47 -25.17 -18.58
N CYS A 511 6.33 -24.47 -18.70
CA CYS A 511 6.20 -23.05 -18.37
C CYS A 511 6.60 -22.79 -16.91
N THR A 512 7.55 -21.87 -16.71
CA THR A 512 8.05 -21.43 -15.41
C THR A 512 7.52 -20.04 -15.05
N ASN A 513 7.22 -19.22 -16.05
CA ASN A 513 6.56 -17.94 -15.86
C ASN A 513 5.73 -17.58 -17.09
N VAL A 514 4.44 -17.32 -16.88
CA VAL A 514 3.46 -16.99 -17.93
C VAL A 514 3.90 -15.82 -18.81
N LEU A 515 4.58 -14.83 -18.24
CA LEU A 515 5.07 -13.63 -18.93
C LEU A 515 6.35 -13.87 -19.76
N VAL A 516 7.06 -14.97 -19.52
CA VAL A 516 8.40 -15.21 -20.10
C VAL A 516 8.39 -16.37 -21.09
N ASP A 517 7.79 -17.49 -20.71
CA ASP A 517 7.83 -18.75 -21.46
C ASP A 517 6.45 -19.38 -21.70
N GLY A 518 5.38 -18.62 -21.45
CA GLY A 518 4.01 -19.00 -21.82
C GLY A 518 3.81 -19.07 -23.34
N ASP A 519 3.11 -20.11 -23.80
CA ASP A 519 2.67 -20.25 -25.19
C ASP A 519 1.21 -19.75 -25.30
N TRP A 520 1.06 -18.49 -25.70
CA TRP A 520 -0.24 -17.82 -25.78
C TRP A 520 -1.17 -18.40 -26.85
N SER A 521 -0.61 -19.01 -27.90
CA SER A 521 -1.40 -19.70 -28.92
C SER A 521 -2.12 -20.95 -28.39
N ARG A 522 -1.73 -21.42 -27.20
CA ARG A 522 -2.27 -22.63 -26.55
C ARG A 522 -2.76 -22.39 -25.12
N THR A 523 -2.55 -21.20 -24.57
CA THR A 523 -2.97 -20.84 -23.21
C THR A 523 -4.35 -20.21 -23.23
N LYS A 524 -5.29 -20.81 -22.49
CA LYS A 524 -6.70 -20.39 -22.41
C LYS A 524 -7.00 -19.53 -21.19
N ALA A 525 -6.26 -19.71 -20.10
CA ALA A 525 -6.45 -18.97 -18.86
C ALA A 525 -5.13 -18.84 -18.10
N TYR A 526 -5.00 -17.76 -17.35
CA TYR A 526 -3.84 -17.44 -16.53
C TYR A 526 -4.26 -16.66 -15.28
N GLY A 527 -3.47 -16.75 -14.23
CA GLY A 527 -3.59 -15.97 -13.00
C GLY A 527 -2.56 -14.85 -12.97
N LEU A 528 -3.00 -13.67 -12.53
CA LEU A 528 -2.16 -12.51 -12.26
C LEU A 528 -2.80 -11.69 -11.13
N GLY A 529 -1.98 -11.09 -10.28
CA GLY A 529 -2.44 -10.55 -8.99
C GLY A 529 -2.69 -11.66 -7.98
N ILE A 530 -3.22 -11.29 -6.82
CA ILE A 530 -3.39 -12.22 -5.70
C ILE A 530 -4.63 -13.10 -5.89
N ASN A 531 -5.76 -12.53 -6.35
CA ASN A 531 -7.02 -13.26 -6.47
C ASN A 531 -7.53 -13.38 -7.92
N GLY A 532 -6.85 -12.75 -8.88
CA GLY A 532 -7.33 -12.63 -10.26
C GLY A 532 -7.07 -13.85 -11.13
N LEU A 533 -8.08 -14.26 -11.91
CA LEU A 533 -7.96 -15.19 -13.03
C LEU A 533 -8.57 -14.56 -14.29
N TYR A 534 -7.80 -14.63 -15.37
CA TYR A 534 -8.15 -14.09 -16.67
C TYR A 534 -8.21 -15.21 -17.72
N LEU A 535 -9.13 -15.10 -18.65
CA LEU A 535 -9.16 -15.86 -19.89
C LEU A 535 -8.34 -15.15 -20.95
N ASN A 536 -7.63 -15.93 -21.77
CA ASN A 536 -6.97 -15.44 -22.97
C ASN A 536 -8.02 -15.18 -24.08
N LEU A 537 -8.87 -14.19 -23.84
CA LEU A 537 -10.09 -13.92 -24.58
C LEU A 537 -9.80 -13.17 -25.88
N LYS A 538 -10.30 -13.70 -26.99
CA LYS A 538 -10.14 -13.12 -28.32
C LYS A 538 -10.78 -11.74 -28.40
N GLY A 539 -10.02 -10.76 -28.89
CA GLY A 539 -10.44 -9.37 -29.01
C GLY A 539 -10.26 -8.54 -27.74
N ARG A 540 -9.88 -9.16 -26.61
CA ARG A 540 -9.44 -8.45 -25.39
C ARG A 540 -7.93 -8.56 -25.21
N GLU A 541 -7.41 -9.79 -25.21
CA GLU A 541 -5.96 -10.03 -25.13
C GLU A 541 -5.32 -9.99 -26.52
N ALA A 542 -4.07 -9.52 -26.62
CA ALA A 542 -3.34 -9.36 -27.88
C ALA A 542 -3.25 -10.68 -28.69
N GLU A 543 -3.02 -11.79 -28.00
CA GLU A 543 -2.94 -13.15 -28.55
C GLU A 543 -4.12 -14.03 -28.09
N GLY A 544 -5.30 -13.43 -27.91
CA GLY A 544 -6.50 -14.11 -27.44
C GLY A 544 -6.97 -15.27 -28.33
N ILE A 545 -7.19 -16.44 -27.73
CA ILE A 545 -7.61 -17.67 -28.43
C ILE A 545 -8.99 -18.20 -28.02
N VAL A 546 -9.54 -17.75 -26.88
CA VAL A 546 -10.87 -18.18 -26.41
C VAL A 546 -11.93 -17.33 -27.09
N GLU A 547 -12.89 -17.95 -27.78
CA GLU A 547 -13.96 -17.20 -28.45
C GLU A 547 -14.95 -16.63 -27.40
N PRO A 548 -15.34 -15.34 -27.51
CA PRO A 548 -16.36 -14.77 -26.64
C PRO A 548 -17.73 -15.44 -26.87
N GLY A 549 -18.56 -15.46 -25.82
CA GLY A 549 -19.89 -16.08 -25.86
C GLY A 549 -19.90 -17.50 -25.26
N GLU A 550 -20.40 -18.49 -26.00
CA GLU A 550 -20.66 -19.82 -25.42
C GLU A 550 -19.38 -20.54 -24.96
N GLU A 551 -18.28 -20.42 -25.71
CA GLU A 551 -17.00 -21.03 -25.33
C GLU A 551 -16.47 -20.43 -24.02
N GLN A 552 -16.37 -19.10 -23.96
CA GLN A 552 -16.03 -18.36 -22.75
C GLN A 552 -16.88 -18.80 -21.56
N GLU A 553 -18.21 -18.79 -21.70
CA GLU A 553 -19.14 -19.13 -20.61
C GLU A 553 -18.98 -20.57 -20.12
N LYS A 554 -18.78 -21.51 -21.04
CA LYS A 554 -18.51 -22.91 -20.73
C LYS A 554 -17.19 -23.06 -19.97
N LEU A 555 -16.13 -22.37 -20.42
CA LEU A 555 -14.82 -22.41 -19.79
C LEU A 555 -14.85 -21.84 -18.37
N LEU A 556 -15.51 -20.69 -18.17
CA LEU A 556 -15.68 -20.08 -16.85
C LEU A 556 -16.42 -21.02 -15.88
N ARG A 557 -17.52 -21.66 -16.32
CA ARG A 557 -18.24 -22.65 -15.49
C ARG A 557 -17.36 -23.84 -15.13
N GLN A 558 -16.62 -24.37 -16.11
CA GLN A 558 -15.75 -25.52 -15.91
C GLN A 558 -14.60 -25.23 -14.94
N ILE A 559 -13.90 -24.11 -15.12
CA ILE A 559 -12.79 -23.69 -14.25
C ILE A 559 -13.31 -23.45 -12.83
N SER A 560 -14.40 -22.69 -12.68
CA SER A 560 -15.00 -22.38 -11.37
C SER A 560 -15.38 -23.66 -10.61
N ALA A 561 -16.07 -24.59 -11.27
CA ALA A 561 -16.47 -25.85 -10.64
C ALA A 561 -15.26 -26.68 -10.17
N ARG A 562 -14.20 -26.74 -10.98
CA ARG A 562 -12.98 -27.48 -10.63
C ARG A 562 -12.20 -26.80 -9.50
N LEU A 563 -12.06 -25.48 -9.51
CA LEU A 563 -11.41 -24.73 -8.42
C LEU A 563 -12.13 -24.94 -7.09
N LYS A 564 -13.48 -24.85 -7.06
CA LYS A 564 -14.27 -25.14 -5.84
C LYS A 564 -14.17 -26.58 -5.37
N SER A 565 -13.74 -27.50 -6.24
CA SER A 565 -13.52 -28.91 -5.89
C SER A 565 -12.13 -29.20 -5.30
N VAL A 566 -11.20 -28.23 -5.34
CA VAL A 566 -9.83 -28.41 -4.82
C VAL A 566 -9.87 -28.72 -3.32
N ARG A 567 -9.11 -29.76 -2.93
CA ARG A 567 -8.90 -30.18 -1.55
C ARG A 567 -7.42 -30.30 -1.26
N ASP A 568 -7.03 -30.01 -0.02
CA ASP A 568 -5.68 -30.30 0.45
C ASP A 568 -5.52 -31.81 0.79
N PHE A 569 -4.32 -32.20 1.23
CA PHE A 569 -3.99 -33.57 1.60
C PHE A 569 -4.80 -34.12 2.79
N ASN A 570 -5.40 -33.24 3.60
CA ASN A 570 -6.30 -33.60 4.71
C ASN A 570 -7.78 -33.58 4.30
N GLY A 571 -8.09 -33.35 3.03
CA GLY A 571 -9.47 -33.22 2.53
C GLY A 571 -10.13 -31.88 2.86
N LYS A 572 -9.40 -30.89 3.37
CA LYS A 572 -9.93 -29.54 3.62
C LYS A 572 -10.11 -28.80 2.31
N ARG A 573 -11.14 -27.94 2.24
CA ARG A 573 -11.41 -27.09 1.07
C ARG A 573 -10.39 -25.94 1.01
N VAL A 574 -9.73 -25.79 -0.14
CA VAL A 574 -8.75 -24.72 -0.38
C VAL A 574 -9.44 -23.46 -0.90
N ILE A 575 -10.33 -23.61 -1.89
CA ILE A 575 -11.09 -22.51 -2.50
C ILE A 575 -12.51 -22.50 -1.95
N ARG A 576 -12.89 -21.43 -1.26
CA ARG A 576 -14.22 -21.27 -0.66
C ARG A 576 -15.27 -20.96 -1.72
N GLU A 577 -14.98 -19.96 -2.53
CA GLU A 577 -15.85 -19.46 -3.59
C GLU A 577 -15.02 -18.98 -4.78
N VAL A 578 -15.65 -18.94 -5.96
CA VAL A 578 -15.09 -18.34 -7.17
C VAL A 578 -16.13 -17.38 -7.71
N TYR A 579 -15.86 -16.08 -7.60
CA TYR A 579 -16.77 -15.04 -8.04
C TYR A 579 -16.57 -14.72 -9.50
N ARG A 580 -17.66 -14.56 -10.25
CA ARG A 580 -17.64 -14.04 -11.62
C ARG A 580 -17.76 -12.53 -11.56
N SER A 581 -16.79 -11.82 -12.13
CA SER A 581 -16.79 -10.35 -12.08
C SER A 581 -18.03 -9.74 -12.71
N SER A 582 -18.57 -10.34 -13.78
CA SER A 582 -19.82 -9.92 -14.42
C SER A 582 -21.08 -10.08 -13.54
N GLU A 583 -21.00 -10.86 -12.46
CA GLU A 583 -22.10 -11.09 -11.51
C GLU A 583 -21.96 -10.24 -10.24
N VAL A 584 -20.72 -9.97 -9.80
CA VAL A 584 -20.48 -9.24 -8.55
C VAL A 584 -20.15 -7.76 -8.74
N TYR A 585 -19.77 -7.32 -9.94
CA TYR A 585 -19.43 -5.94 -10.23
C TYR A 585 -20.40 -5.31 -11.23
N SER A 586 -20.50 -3.98 -11.14
CA SER A 586 -21.19 -3.13 -12.10
C SER A 586 -20.44 -1.80 -12.24
N GLY A 587 -20.47 -1.22 -13.44
CA GLY A 587 -19.82 0.07 -13.76
C GLY A 587 -19.00 0.01 -15.05
N ASP A 588 -18.36 1.13 -15.39
CA ASP A 588 -17.70 1.32 -16.68
C ASP A 588 -16.23 0.85 -16.70
N ALA A 589 -15.68 0.43 -15.56
CA ALA A 589 -14.28 0.00 -15.45
C ALA A 589 -14.07 -1.51 -15.68
N MET A 590 -15.07 -2.21 -16.20
CA MET A 590 -15.09 -3.68 -16.33
C MET A 590 -14.06 -4.26 -17.30
N GLU A 591 -13.49 -3.45 -18.19
CA GLU A 591 -12.47 -3.90 -19.16
C GLU A 591 -11.21 -4.45 -18.47
N LEU A 592 -10.83 -3.87 -17.33
CA LEU A 592 -9.65 -4.27 -16.55
C LEU A 592 -9.94 -5.42 -15.58
N ALA A 593 -11.22 -5.78 -15.37
CA ALA A 593 -11.60 -6.78 -14.38
C ALA A 593 -11.04 -8.18 -14.72
N PRO A 594 -10.67 -8.98 -13.71
CA PRO A 594 -10.56 -10.43 -13.85
C PRO A 594 -11.84 -11.05 -14.39
N ASP A 595 -11.78 -12.19 -15.06
CA ASP A 595 -13.00 -12.93 -15.39
C ASP A 595 -13.53 -13.67 -14.17
N LEU A 596 -12.62 -14.21 -13.34
CA LEU A 596 -12.93 -14.85 -12.07
C LEU A 596 -12.05 -14.28 -10.95
N ILE A 597 -12.62 -14.21 -9.75
CA ILE A 597 -11.92 -13.83 -8.52
C ILE A 597 -11.95 -15.01 -7.57
N ILE A 598 -10.78 -15.43 -7.12
CA ILE A 598 -10.60 -16.61 -6.30
C ILE A 598 -10.76 -16.25 -4.82
N GLY A 599 -11.81 -16.75 -4.17
CA GLY A 599 -12.02 -16.64 -2.73
C GLY A 599 -11.37 -17.82 -2.00
N TYR A 600 -10.18 -17.62 -1.43
CA TYR A 600 -9.49 -18.65 -0.65
C TYR A 600 -10.20 -18.91 0.68
N SER A 601 -10.22 -20.17 1.12
CA SER A 601 -10.68 -20.50 2.47
C SER A 601 -9.67 -20.01 3.51
N ARG A 602 -10.13 -19.65 4.71
CA ARG A 602 -9.25 -19.36 5.86
C ARG A 602 -8.20 -20.45 6.04
N GLY A 603 -6.94 -20.05 6.24
CA GLY A 603 -5.80 -20.96 6.24
C GLY A 603 -5.02 -21.03 4.92
N TYR A 604 -5.59 -20.50 3.83
CA TYR A 604 -4.99 -20.50 2.48
C TYR A 604 -4.96 -19.10 1.87
N ARG A 605 -3.94 -18.85 1.04
CA ARG A 605 -3.76 -17.66 0.20
C ARG A 605 -3.19 -18.09 -1.16
N ALA A 606 -3.24 -17.23 -2.18
CA ALA A 606 -2.37 -17.39 -3.34
C ALA A 606 -0.88 -17.44 -2.95
N SER A 607 -0.08 -18.17 -3.72
CA SER A 607 1.38 -18.15 -3.53
C SER A 607 2.02 -16.87 -4.05
N TRP A 608 3.18 -16.50 -3.49
CA TRP A 608 3.93 -15.32 -3.93
C TRP A 608 4.32 -15.40 -5.42
N GLU A 609 4.70 -16.59 -5.87
CA GLU A 609 5.12 -16.90 -7.23
C GLU A 609 3.99 -16.61 -8.23
N THR A 610 2.79 -17.10 -7.96
CA THR A 610 1.67 -16.96 -8.91
C THR A 610 1.22 -15.52 -9.10
N CYS A 611 1.49 -14.62 -8.15
CA CYS A 611 1.03 -13.23 -8.19
C CYS A 611 1.61 -12.46 -9.40
N LEU A 612 2.82 -12.80 -9.84
CA LEU A 612 3.50 -12.20 -11.01
C LEU A 612 3.75 -13.23 -12.12
N GLY A 613 2.86 -14.22 -12.23
CA GLY A 613 2.87 -15.17 -13.32
C GLY A 613 3.85 -16.34 -13.16
N GLU A 614 4.58 -16.49 -12.06
CA GLU A 614 5.49 -17.64 -11.87
C GLU A 614 4.71 -18.93 -11.52
N LEU A 615 5.28 -20.07 -11.91
CA LEU A 615 4.76 -21.41 -11.63
C LEU A 615 5.74 -22.18 -10.74
N THR A 616 5.18 -23.01 -9.85
CA THR A 616 5.93 -23.96 -9.04
C THR A 616 5.67 -25.40 -9.49
N GLU A 617 6.50 -26.33 -9.00
CA GLU A 617 6.26 -27.77 -9.21
C GLU A 617 4.95 -28.18 -8.54
N ASP A 618 4.84 -27.94 -7.24
CA ASP A 618 3.63 -28.20 -6.45
C ASP A 618 2.60 -27.08 -6.58
N THR A 619 1.32 -27.46 -6.59
CA THR A 619 0.21 -26.49 -6.55
C THR A 619 -0.06 -25.96 -5.13
N LEU A 620 0.27 -26.72 -4.09
CA LEU A 620 0.08 -26.32 -2.69
C LEU A 620 1.43 -26.26 -1.99
N LEU A 621 1.77 -25.08 -1.46
CA LEU A 621 3.05 -24.82 -0.80
C LEU A 621 2.81 -24.50 0.67
N ASP A 622 3.84 -24.72 1.49
CA ASP A 622 3.87 -24.28 2.88
C ASP A 622 4.16 -22.76 2.96
N ASN A 623 3.54 -22.07 3.92
CA ASN A 623 3.94 -20.71 4.24
C ASN A 623 5.14 -20.72 5.21
N THR A 624 6.32 -20.43 4.68
CA THR A 624 7.56 -20.28 5.44
C THR A 624 8.00 -18.82 5.57
N SER A 625 7.12 -17.87 5.21
CA SER A 625 7.38 -16.45 5.36
C SER A 625 7.12 -15.97 6.80
N ALA A 626 7.76 -14.87 7.17
CA ALA A 626 7.44 -14.14 8.39
C ALA A 626 6.04 -13.47 8.32
N TRP A 627 5.49 -13.32 7.10
CA TRP A 627 4.13 -12.90 6.78
C TRP A 627 3.15 -14.06 7.02
N ALA A 628 2.62 -14.15 8.24
CA ALA A 628 1.96 -15.34 8.78
C ALA A 628 0.42 -15.30 8.73
N ALA A 629 -0.15 -14.09 8.69
CA ALA A 629 -1.58 -13.87 8.57
C ALA A 629 -1.85 -12.88 7.45
N ASP A 630 -3.08 -12.89 6.95
CA ASP A 630 -3.45 -12.10 5.79
C ASP A 630 -4.97 -11.92 5.71
N HIS A 631 -5.35 -10.99 4.86
CA HIS A 631 -6.73 -10.67 4.51
C HIS A 631 -7.07 -11.07 3.07
N CYS A 632 -6.09 -11.40 2.20
CA CYS A 632 -6.33 -11.76 0.79
C CYS A 632 -6.98 -13.15 0.56
N ALA A 633 -8.11 -13.40 1.22
CA ALA A 633 -8.92 -14.61 1.19
C ALA A 633 -10.31 -14.34 0.58
N ASP A 634 -11.29 -15.21 0.84
CA ASP A 634 -12.70 -14.93 0.56
C ASP A 634 -13.23 -13.81 1.46
N ALA A 635 -14.03 -12.88 0.90
CA ALA A 635 -14.54 -11.72 1.63
C ALA A 635 -15.36 -12.08 2.89
N LEU A 636 -16.02 -13.25 2.90
CA LEU A 636 -16.79 -13.70 4.07
C LEU A 636 -15.91 -14.30 5.17
N GLU A 637 -14.66 -14.66 4.85
CA GLU A 637 -13.72 -15.14 5.87
C GLU A 637 -13.16 -13.97 6.68
N VAL A 638 -12.96 -12.80 6.08
CA VAL A 638 -12.28 -11.64 6.70
C VAL A 638 -13.09 -10.34 6.60
N PRO A 639 -14.32 -10.28 7.12
CA PRO A 639 -15.10 -9.05 7.11
C PRO A 639 -14.41 -7.96 7.93
N GLY A 640 -14.59 -6.71 7.54
CA GLY A 640 -14.17 -5.55 8.33
C GLY A 640 -15.04 -5.36 9.57
N VAL A 641 -14.80 -4.27 10.28
CA VAL A 641 -15.52 -3.89 11.49
C VAL A 641 -16.08 -2.48 11.37
N LEU A 642 -17.24 -2.24 11.99
CA LEU A 642 -17.87 -0.94 12.10
C LEU A 642 -18.27 -0.68 13.54
N PHE A 643 -17.81 0.43 14.08
CA PHE A 643 -18.28 1.02 15.31
C PHE A 643 -18.72 2.46 15.07
N THR A 644 -19.76 2.89 15.76
CA THR A 644 -20.20 4.29 15.70
C THR A 644 -20.90 4.67 16.99
N ASN A 645 -20.88 5.96 17.32
CA ASN A 645 -21.64 6.52 18.45
C ASN A 645 -23.15 6.69 18.16
N LYS A 646 -23.61 6.32 16.96
CA LYS A 646 -25.02 6.31 16.56
C LYS A 646 -25.52 4.87 16.35
N LYS A 647 -26.82 4.65 16.47
CA LYS A 647 -27.44 3.35 16.17
C LYS A 647 -27.35 3.04 14.68
N ILE A 648 -26.91 1.82 14.36
CA ILE A 648 -26.93 1.27 13.01
C ILE A 648 -28.34 0.71 12.76
N ASP A 649 -28.98 1.09 11.65
CA ASP A 649 -30.32 0.61 11.24
C ASP A 649 -30.28 -0.41 10.10
N LYS A 650 -29.11 -0.57 9.46
CA LYS A 650 -28.88 -1.55 8.40
C LYS A 650 -28.46 -2.89 8.98
N SER A 651 -29.05 -4.00 8.51
CA SER A 651 -28.72 -5.35 8.99
C SER A 651 -27.33 -5.81 8.61
N ASP A 652 -26.94 -5.54 7.35
CA ASP A 652 -25.70 -6.02 6.75
C ASP A 652 -24.97 -4.83 6.12
N PRO A 653 -24.38 -3.94 6.95
CA PRO A 653 -23.64 -2.79 6.45
C PRO A 653 -22.39 -3.27 5.71
N SER A 654 -21.99 -2.53 4.68
CA SER A 654 -20.79 -2.79 3.87
C SER A 654 -20.01 -1.51 3.61
N LEU A 655 -18.78 -1.61 3.11
CA LEU A 655 -17.92 -0.44 2.87
C LEU A 655 -18.58 0.62 1.98
N VAL A 656 -19.35 0.19 0.98
CA VAL A 656 -20.05 1.09 0.04
C VAL A 656 -21.13 1.93 0.72
N ASP A 657 -21.60 1.53 1.91
CA ASP A 657 -22.64 2.24 2.68
C ASP A 657 -22.11 3.42 3.50
N ILE A 658 -20.80 3.47 3.75
CA ILE A 658 -20.23 4.49 4.66
C ILE A 658 -20.18 5.87 3.99
N ALA A 659 -19.76 5.98 2.73
CA ALA A 659 -19.79 7.25 1.99
C ALA A 659 -21.22 7.87 1.91
N PRO A 660 -22.27 7.14 1.52
CA PRO A 660 -23.65 7.60 1.62
C PRO A 660 -24.06 8.05 3.03
N SER A 661 -23.55 7.38 4.07
CA SER A 661 -23.83 7.75 5.46
C SER A 661 -23.20 9.08 5.85
N ILE A 662 -21.95 9.32 5.41
CA ILE A 662 -21.28 10.60 5.63
C ILE A 662 -22.03 11.73 4.91
N LEU A 663 -22.43 11.52 3.64
CA LEU A 663 -23.21 12.49 2.89
C LEU A 663 -24.55 12.83 3.58
N GLN A 664 -25.24 11.83 4.12
CA GLN A 664 -26.49 12.03 4.87
C GLN A 664 -26.28 12.90 6.13
N GLU A 665 -25.17 12.75 6.86
CA GLU A 665 -24.89 13.58 8.03
C GLU A 665 -24.79 15.08 7.67
N PHE A 666 -24.38 15.39 6.45
CA PHE A 666 -24.33 16.75 5.90
C PHE A 666 -25.56 17.15 5.10
N GLY A 667 -26.64 16.37 5.16
CA GLY A 667 -27.89 16.61 4.43
C GLY A 667 -27.75 16.54 2.91
N GLN A 668 -26.72 15.87 2.40
CA GLN A 668 -26.52 15.66 0.96
C GLN A 668 -27.24 14.38 0.51
N PRO A 669 -27.88 14.40 -0.67
CA PRO A 669 -28.49 13.20 -1.23
C PRO A 669 -27.41 12.19 -1.63
N THR A 670 -27.73 10.90 -1.58
CA THR A 670 -26.87 9.86 -2.16
C THR A 670 -26.83 10.00 -3.69
N PRO A 671 -25.66 10.24 -4.29
CA PRO A 671 -25.51 10.33 -5.74
C PRO A 671 -25.86 9.00 -6.42
N SER A 672 -26.37 9.05 -7.65
CA SER A 672 -26.71 7.85 -8.43
C SER A 672 -25.50 7.01 -8.84
N THR A 673 -24.29 7.54 -8.69
CA THR A 673 -23.02 6.84 -8.90
C THR A 673 -22.67 5.88 -7.76
N MET A 674 -23.29 6.06 -6.57
CA MET A 674 -23.10 5.17 -5.43
C MET A 674 -24.10 4.03 -5.46
N THR A 675 -23.63 2.82 -5.11
CA THR A 675 -24.49 1.63 -4.99
C THR A 675 -24.87 1.35 -3.54
N GLY A 676 -24.16 1.93 -2.58
CA GLY A 676 -24.50 1.85 -1.16
C GLY A 676 -25.65 2.75 -0.74
N SER A 677 -26.03 2.63 0.52
CA SER A 677 -27.11 3.37 1.18
C SER A 677 -26.70 3.71 2.61
N SER A 678 -27.25 4.76 3.21
CA SER A 678 -26.87 5.07 4.58
C SER A 678 -27.16 3.93 5.56
N ILE A 679 -26.26 3.74 6.52
CA ILE A 679 -26.41 2.82 7.66
C ILE A 679 -27.33 3.39 8.76
N TYR A 680 -27.70 4.67 8.67
CA TYR A 680 -28.54 5.35 9.64
C TYR A 680 -29.98 5.49 9.12
N LYS A 681 -30.93 5.67 10.04
CA LYS A 681 -32.30 6.05 9.65
C LYS A 681 -32.29 7.38 8.91
N PRO A 682 -33.08 7.52 7.82
CA PRO A 682 -33.36 8.83 7.23
C PRO A 682 -33.84 9.80 8.31
N ALA A 683 -33.33 11.03 8.25
CA ALA A 683 -33.66 12.10 9.19
C ALA A 683 -35.12 12.56 9.09
#